data_AF-A0A1G4BQR3-F1
#
_entry.id   AF-A0A1G4BQR3-F1
#
_cell.length_a   1.000
_cell.length_b   1.000
_cell.length_c   1.000
_cell.angle_alpha   90.00
_cell.angle_beta   90.00
_cell.angle_gamma   90.00
#
_symmetry.space_group_name_H-M   'P 1'
#
loop_
_entity.id
_entity.type
_entity.pdbx_description
1 polymer ?
#
loop_
_entity_poly.entity_id
_entity_poly.type
_entity_poly.pdbx_seq_one_letter_code
_entity_poly.pdbx_strand_id
1 'polypeptide(L)'
;MSDDTLEAAPPHATFDTVLVLDLGSQTSHLILRRLRSLGVYSEMLPCTQKLKDLAWKPVGIILSGGPSSVYSPDAPGVDPLVFELGVPVLGVCFGNQLIAWRVNPSNVAPGQTREYGETSMAIRKVGSHADRLFEGLGDSLNVVMSHFDKVVQLPEGFETIATTKDSEFAGIAHQSLPIFGIQFHPEISHTERGTDILANFALKICGARADWKMDNFSEKEIVRIRKLVGDKAQVIGAVSGGVDSTVAAKLMKEAIGDRFHAILVDTGLMRLNECDQVKQTLDKYLGINLTVVDGSKLFFDRLAGVTEPEAKRKIIGGTFIDLFEIEALRIEKEAEHTPLAGKVEWFLQGTLYADIVESLSFKGAASSTIKSHHNAGGLPARMQNGEAQLKLLEPLRELFKDEVRAFGRQLQIHEELIGRHPFPGPGLGIRIIGEVTRERVEIVRKADHIFISMIREAGIYDEVRRDHLSSMRKFTKEIFQVTQAYAALDTNRAVGVQGDARVYGYICVLRAVTSLDMMSAEPYEFKWSLLKAISRRIVNEVDGIARVVYDTTSKPPAYTPCTNPIPQWSPNILAAMACDKDDNLLLEWNWICPNVSMEPQVSVCLKRTDWVAICNIASRAKNGVPCNLLSNYRAGGSSLARLLEFEDGTRWVARVQLRESTPETSRKSRIEIDTMMLLAEARAPVPHIFAFELDDANTSRSSFVLLEFLPGNTAADQARGYERVDWGLIPRQHRQNFYQTMAAAHVQIASARLPQIGAVTSHADGSFTVGAIPGIGGPFDTAASFIEAWASVLKFPYDESYLRRNLPASVIDEILEGNKQFPSRLAELASSGRHFTQKGPFPIRHADLFHSNVIVTKTYNVLGVIDWEGSYVLPWELVDTPCFLSTVPRLLNLPEQYDEGGWPLDQDEVGRWADEEAYAKMVRDAEQNAHADHRLSETLADQDARNLASTIHLYSQGKMGFYGRALAYFERKYHAPSSVSHAQG
;
A
#
# COMPACT_ATOMS: atom_id res chain seq x y z
N MET A 1 -0.62 41.57 40.09
CA MET A 1 -1.69 40.77 39.46
C MET A 1 -1.97 41.45 38.13
N SER A 2 -1.56 40.97 36.96
CA SER A 2 -1.22 39.62 36.50
C SER A 2 0.11 39.62 35.72
N ASP A 3 0.88 38.55 35.86
CA ASP A 3 2.06 38.22 35.04
C ASP A 3 1.68 38.17 33.56
N ASP A 4 2.18 39.11 32.75
CA ASP A 4 2.37 38.90 31.32
C ASP A 4 3.62 38.01 31.17
N THR A 5 3.40 36.71 31.13
CA THR A 5 4.44 35.72 30.84
C THR A 5 5.15 36.03 29.52
N LEU A 6 6.48 36.03 29.61
CA LEU A 6 7.49 36.20 28.56
C LEU A 6 7.37 35.19 27.38
N GLU A 7 6.31 35.26 26.58
CA GLU A 7 6.30 34.58 25.28
C GLU A 7 6.86 35.49 24.19
N ALA A 8 7.94 35.05 23.54
CA ALA A 8 8.47 35.71 22.35
C ALA A 8 7.49 35.53 21.17
N ALA A 9 7.40 36.54 20.29
CA ALA A 9 6.44 36.54 19.21
C ALA A 9 6.67 35.35 18.25
N PRO A 10 5.66 34.51 17.97
CA PRO A 10 5.76 33.37 17.07
C PRO A 10 6.04 33.81 15.62
N PRO A 11 6.51 32.92 14.71
CA PRO A 11 6.91 33.32 13.35
C PRO A 11 5.79 33.93 12.55
N HIS A 12 4.55 33.51 12.77
CA HIS A 12 3.39 34.10 12.10
C HIS A 12 3.17 35.58 12.47
N ALA A 13 3.80 36.08 13.54
CA ALA A 13 3.84 37.50 13.87
C ALA A 13 4.96 38.26 13.13
N THR A 14 5.91 37.54 12.52
CA THR A 14 7.11 38.12 11.87
C THR A 14 7.10 37.94 10.35
N PHE A 15 6.49 36.87 9.84
CA PHE A 15 6.46 36.50 8.43
C PHE A 15 5.03 36.48 7.88
N ASP A 16 4.90 36.79 6.60
CA ASP A 16 3.62 36.62 5.90
C ASP A 16 3.28 35.13 5.88
N THR A 17 2.12 34.78 6.43
CA THR A 17 1.80 33.38 6.74
C THR A 17 0.60 32.88 5.95
N VAL A 18 0.80 31.81 5.18
CA VAL A 18 -0.28 31.05 4.56
C VAL A 18 -0.76 29.96 5.53
N LEU A 19 -2.03 30.01 5.92
CA LEU A 19 -2.64 29.03 6.81
C LEU A 19 -3.15 27.83 6.02
N VAL A 20 -2.73 26.62 6.38
CA VAL A 20 -3.24 25.35 5.83
C VAL A 20 -4.15 24.70 6.86
N LEU A 21 -5.44 24.55 6.54
CA LEU A 21 -6.40 23.83 7.38
C LEU A 21 -6.44 22.36 6.97
N ASP A 22 -6.02 21.48 7.87
CA ASP A 22 -5.97 20.03 7.61
C ASP A 22 -7.35 19.39 7.75
N LEU A 23 -7.89 18.95 6.62
CA LEU A 23 -9.13 18.19 6.46
C LEU A 23 -8.89 16.67 6.49
N GLY A 24 -7.67 16.25 6.85
CA GLY A 24 -7.32 14.86 7.14
C GLY A 24 -6.63 14.13 6.00
N SER A 25 -6.04 14.84 5.02
CA SER A 25 -5.24 14.20 3.97
C SER A 25 -3.89 13.71 4.53
N GLN A 26 -3.45 12.57 4.04
CA GLN A 26 -2.12 12.04 4.32
C GLN A 26 -1.01 12.93 3.74
N THR A 27 -1.32 13.73 2.70
CA THR A 27 -0.38 14.59 1.97
C THR A 27 -0.38 16.05 2.42
N SER A 28 -1.23 16.45 3.38
CA SER A 28 -1.37 17.88 3.74
C SER A 28 -0.04 18.54 4.12
N HIS A 29 0.85 17.81 4.80
CA HIS A 29 2.19 18.28 5.18
C HIS A 29 3.08 18.61 3.97
N LEU A 30 2.86 18.00 2.80
CA LEU A 30 3.58 18.32 1.57
C LEU A 30 3.21 19.71 1.05
N ILE A 31 1.98 20.17 1.25
CA ILE A 31 1.57 21.55 0.89
C ILE A 31 2.47 22.55 1.61
N LEU A 32 2.71 22.35 2.92
CA LEU A 32 3.62 23.19 3.68
C LEU A 32 5.04 23.14 3.12
N ARG A 33 5.57 21.94 2.87
CA ARG A 33 6.92 21.80 2.31
C ARG A 33 7.08 22.54 0.99
N ARG A 34 6.09 22.48 0.10
CA ARG A 34 6.11 23.24 -1.17
C ARG A 34 6.09 24.74 -0.92
N LEU A 35 5.22 25.25 -0.05
CA LEU A 35 5.18 26.68 0.30
C LEU A 35 6.50 27.17 0.92
N ARG A 36 7.07 26.41 1.87
CA ARG A 36 8.36 26.72 2.49
C ARG A 36 9.49 26.73 1.46
N SER A 37 9.49 25.79 0.50
CA SER A 37 10.48 25.77 -0.59
C SER A 37 10.42 26.99 -1.52
N LEU A 38 9.27 27.67 -1.56
CA LEU A 38 9.07 28.93 -2.29
C LEU A 38 9.45 30.16 -1.46
N GLY A 39 9.97 29.97 -0.24
CA GLY A 39 10.33 31.05 0.68
C GLY A 39 9.14 31.71 1.37
N VAL A 40 7.97 31.06 1.40
CA VAL A 40 6.77 31.56 2.10
C VAL A 40 6.56 30.77 3.38
N TYR A 41 6.40 31.45 4.51
CA TYR A 41 6.06 30.77 5.76
C TYR A 41 4.62 30.25 5.69
N SER A 42 4.43 29.03 6.17
CA SER A 42 3.13 28.36 6.18
C SER A 42 2.94 27.61 7.48
N GLU A 43 1.72 27.63 8.01
CA GLU A 43 1.37 26.98 9.27
C GLU A 43 0.14 26.09 9.09
N MET A 44 0.14 24.91 9.73
CA MET A 44 -0.93 23.93 9.67
C MET A 44 -1.72 23.91 10.98
N LEU A 45 -3.04 24.02 10.87
CA LEU A 45 -3.97 23.87 11.99
C LEU A 45 -5.06 22.85 11.62
N PRO A 46 -5.68 22.18 12.60
CA PRO A 46 -6.80 21.29 12.33
C PRO A 46 -7.99 22.07 11.77
N CYS A 47 -8.80 21.43 10.92
CA CYS A 47 -10.02 22.03 10.35
C CYS A 47 -11.04 22.54 11.39
N THR A 48 -10.97 22.07 12.64
CA THR A 48 -11.80 22.55 13.76
C THR A 48 -11.40 23.92 14.32
N GLN A 49 -10.23 24.43 13.96
CA GLN A 49 -9.74 25.73 14.41
C GLN A 49 -10.75 26.84 14.09
N LYS A 50 -11.15 27.58 15.12
CA LYS A 50 -11.98 28.78 14.93
C LYS A 50 -11.09 29.96 14.60
N LEU A 51 -11.43 30.71 13.55
CA LEU A 51 -10.59 31.81 13.07
C LEU A 51 -10.63 33.01 14.02
N LYS A 52 -11.73 33.20 14.74
CA LYS A 52 -11.85 34.23 15.79
C LYS A 52 -10.82 34.06 16.92
N ASP A 53 -10.33 32.84 17.13
CA ASP A 53 -9.38 32.50 18.19
C ASP A 53 -7.92 32.67 17.72
N LEU A 54 -7.70 33.00 16.44
CA LEU A 54 -6.35 33.30 15.94
C LEU A 54 -5.92 34.69 16.42
N ALA A 55 -4.73 34.75 17.04
CA ALA A 55 -4.10 36.01 17.44
C ALA A 55 -3.53 36.83 16.26
N TRP A 56 -3.63 36.31 15.04
CA TRP A 56 -3.03 36.86 13.82
C TRP A 56 -3.95 36.65 12.61
N LYS A 57 -3.67 37.38 11.51
CA LYS A 57 -4.43 37.28 10.26
C LYS A 57 -3.55 36.65 9.16
N PRO A 58 -3.92 35.48 8.58
CA PRO A 58 -3.18 34.91 7.45
C PRO A 58 -3.27 35.79 6.21
N VAL A 59 -2.24 35.70 5.35
CA VAL A 59 -2.27 36.36 4.03
C VAL A 59 -3.04 35.53 2.99
N GLY A 60 -3.24 34.24 3.25
CA GLY A 60 -4.06 33.33 2.45
C GLY A 60 -4.35 32.02 3.19
N ILE A 61 -5.39 31.31 2.78
CA ILE A 61 -5.83 30.06 3.41
C ILE A 61 -5.88 28.93 2.36
N ILE A 62 -5.33 27.76 2.69
CA ILE A 62 -5.46 26.55 1.90
C ILE A 62 -6.27 25.52 2.69
N LEU A 63 -7.34 25.00 2.08
CA LEU A 63 -8.12 23.88 2.60
C LEU A 63 -7.56 22.60 1.97
N SER A 64 -6.98 21.71 2.78
CA SER A 64 -6.33 20.50 2.26
C SER A 64 -7.33 19.50 1.66
N GLY A 65 -6.81 18.43 1.05
CA GLY A 65 -7.63 17.25 0.78
C GLY A 65 -8.05 16.52 2.06
N GLY A 66 -8.80 15.44 1.88
CA GLY A 66 -9.22 14.54 2.96
C GLY A 66 -9.87 13.28 2.39
N PRO A 67 -9.85 12.15 3.12
CA PRO A 67 -10.45 10.89 2.69
C PRO A 67 -11.97 10.85 2.88
N SER A 68 -12.53 11.83 3.58
CA SER A 68 -13.96 11.87 3.89
C SER A 68 -14.78 12.24 2.66
N SER A 69 -16.02 11.77 2.61
CA SER A 69 -17.03 12.29 1.69
C SER A 69 -17.71 13.50 2.33
N VAL A 70 -18.05 14.54 1.55
CA VAL A 70 -18.76 15.72 2.07
C VAL A 70 -20.16 15.40 2.60
N TYR A 71 -20.71 14.23 2.21
CA TYR A 71 -22.01 13.72 2.66
C TYR A 71 -21.95 12.94 3.98
N SER A 72 -20.75 12.63 4.46
CA SER A 72 -20.62 11.88 5.70
C SER A 72 -21.16 12.72 6.89
N PRO A 73 -21.92 12.13 7.83
CA PRO A 73 -22.35 12.83 9.03
C PRO A 73 -21.19 13.44 9.83
N ASP A 74 -20.03 12.81 9.76
CA ASP A 74 -18.79 13.22 10.44
C ASP A 74 -17.80 13.90 9.46
N ALA A 75 -18.29 14.42 8.33
CA ALA A 75 -17.45 15.12 7.37
C ALA A 75 -16.77 16.33 8.03
N PRO A 76 -15.45 16.52 7.84
CA PRO A 76 -14.75 17.64 8.46
C PRO A 76 -15.19 18.94 7.79
N GLY A 77 -15.78 19.83 8.59
CA GLY A 77 -16.11 21.20 8.19
C GLY A 77 -15.03 22.20 8.59
N VAL A 78 -15.12 23.43 8.07
CA VAL A 78 -14.27 24.56 8.47
C VAL A 78 -15.10 25.69 9.06
N ASP A 79 -14.47 26.57 9.84
CA ASP A 79 -15.12 27.78 10.35
C ASP A 79 -15.68 28.62 9.18
N PRO A 80 -16.98 28.97 9.19
CA PRO A 80 -17.57 29.76 8.11
C PRO A 80 -16.83 31.07 7.80
N LEU A 81 -16.18 31.67 8.81
CA LEU A 81 -15.40 32.90 8.72
C LEU A 81 -14.24 32.81 7.72
N VAL A 82 -13.78 31.60 7.34
CA VAL A 82 -12.71 31.39 6.35
C VAL A 82 -12.98 32.16 5.06
N PHE A 83 -14.25 32.20 4.65
CA PHE A 83 -14.68 32.81 3.38
C PHE A 83 -15.04 34.29 3.52
N GLU A 84 -15.10 34.81 4.74
CA GLU A 84 -15.49 36.19 5.07
C GLU A 84 -14.29 37.06 5.48
N LEU A 85 -13.13 36.44 5.74
CA LEU A 85 -11.92 37.11 6.25
C LEU A 85 -11.28 38.09 5.23
N GLY A 86 -11.71 38.05 3.97
CA GLY A 86 -11.23 38.91 2.89
C GLY A 86 -9.81 38.57 2.44
N VAL A 87 -9.39 37.32 2.60
CA VAL A 87 -8.08 36.81 2.16
C VAL A 87 -8.29 35.71 1.11
N PRO A 88 -7.34 35.46 0.20
CA PRO A 88 -7.49 34.39 -0.79
C PRO A 88 -7.62 33.00 -0.18
N VAL A 89 -8.45 32.16 -0.80
CA VAL A 89 -8.71 30.78 -0.37
C VAL A 89 -8.45 29.82 -1.53
N LEU A 90 -7.71 28.73 -1.29
CA LEU A 90 -7.54 27.61 -2.23
C LEU A 90 -8.02 26.30 -1.60
N GLY A 91 -9.02 25.67 -2.22
CA GLY A 91 -9.45 24.32 -1.84
C GLY A 91 -8.78 23.25 -2.70
N VAL A 92 -8.16 22.25 -2.06
CA VAL A 92 -7.50 21.11 -2.73
C VAL A 92 -8.31 19.85 -2.51
N CYS A 93 -8.71 19.16 -3.59
CA CYS A 93 -9.50 17.93 -3.57
C CYS A 93 -10.77 18.05 -2.69
N PHE A 94 -10.79 17.46 -1.49
CA PHE A 94 -11.89 17.62 -0.54
C PHE A 94 -12.15 19.09 -0.17
N GLY A 95 -11.11 19.93 -0.07
CA GLY A 95 -11.26 21.36 0.10
C GLY A 95 -12.05 22.02 -1.04
N ASN A 96 -11.83 21.61 -2.29
CA ASN A 96 -12.61 22.07 -3.45
C ASN A 96 -14.09 21.63 -3.36
N GLN A 97 -14.32 20.37 -2.98
CA GLN A 97 -15.67 19.84 -2.78
C GLN A 97 -16.41 20.60 -1.67
N LEU A 98 -15.72 20.93 -0.57
CA LEU A 98 -16.30 21.69 0.54
C LEU A 98 -16.72 23.11 0.12
N ILE A 99 -15.92 23.77 -0.73
CA ILE A 99 -16.26 25.07 -1.32
C ILE A 99 -17.55 24.95 -2.14
N ALA A 100 -17.61 23.96 -3.04
CA ALA A 100 -18.78 23.75 -3.90
C ALA A 100 -20.03 23.38 -3.10
N TRP A 101 -19.89 22.48 -2.14
CA TRP A 101 -20.98 21.98 -1.29
C TRP A 101 -21.58 23.09 -0.40
N ARG A 102 -20.75 24.01 0.10
CA ARG A 102 -21.22 25.15 0.92
C ARG A 102 -22.17 26.06 0.15
N VAL A 103 -21.93 26.27 -1.15
CA VAL A 103 -22.82 27.09 -1.99
C VAL A 103 -24.14 26.36 -2.21
N ASN A 104 -24.07 25.08 -2.61
CA ASN A 104 -25.23 24.21 -2.72
C ASN A 104 -24.80 22.74 -2.58
N PRO A 105 -25.44 21.95 -1.69
CA PRO A 105 -25.15 20.52 -1.54
C PRO A 105 -25.30 19.68 -2.81
N SER A 106 -26.09 20.13 -3.80
CA SER A 106 -26.24 19.46 -5.11
C SER A 106 -25.04 19.64 -6.03
N ASN A 107 -24.11 20.54 -5.70
CA ASN A 107 -22.93 20.80 -6.52
C ASN A 107 -21.90 19.68 -6.48
N VAL A 108 -21.92 18.86 -5.44
CA VAL A 108 -21.07 17.67 -5.31
C VAL A 108 -21.91 16.44 -5.58
N ALA A 109 -21.28 15.33 -5.94
CA ALA A 109 -21.91 14.02 -5.87
C ALA A 109 -20.83 12.95 -5.63
N PRO A 110 -21.21 11.79 -5.07
CA PRO A 110 -20.34 10.62 -5.06
C PRO A 110 -19.99 10.24 -6.50
N GLY A 111 -18.71 10.03 -6.80
CA GLY A 111 -18.26 9.58 -8.11
C GLY A 111 -18.76 8.17 -8.41
N GLN A 112 -19.10 7.90 -9.68
CA GLN A 112 -19.51 6.56 -10.14
C GLN A 112 -18.30 5.63 -10.36
N THR A 113 -17.13 6.22 -10.63
CA THR A 113 -15.82 5.55 -10.77
C THR A 113 -14.81 6.26 -9.88
N ARG A 114 -13.90 5.49 -9.28
CA ARG A 114 -12.76 6.02 -8.51
C ARG A 114 -11.69 6.52 -9.48
N GLU A 115 -11.41 7.81 -9.50
CA GLU A 115 -10.31 8.40 -10.29
C GLU A 115 -9.08 8.53 -9.37
N TYR A 116 -8.19 7.55 -9.47
CA TYR A 116 -6.89 7.54 -8.79
C TYR A 116 -5.80 7.42 -9.84
N GLY A 117 -4.90 8.40 -9.89
CA GLY A 117 -3.72 8.35 -10.76
C GLY A 117 -3.49 9.64 -11.54
N GLU A 118 -2.51 9.56 -12.45
CA GLU A 118 -2.14 10.65 -13.34
C GLU A 118 -3.18 10.81 -14.46
N THR A 119 -3.59 12.04 -14.71
CA THR A 119 -4.55 12.39 -15.76
C THR A 119 -4.12 13.69 -16.44
N SER A 120 -4.41 13.81 -17.74
CA SER A 120 -4.19 15.04 -18.48
C SER A 120 -5.31 16.03 -18.19
N MET A 121 -4.95 17.21 -17.69
CA MET A 121 -5.85 18.31 -17.41
C MET A 121 -5.66 19.43 -18.42
N ALA A 122 -6.76 19.92 -18.98
CA ALA A 122 -6.79 21.11 -19.82
C ALA A 122 -7.10 22.35 -18.96
N ILE A 123 -6.27 23.38 -19.09
CA ILE A 123 -6.47 24.68 -18.45
C ILE A 123 -7.45 25.48 -19.31
N ARG A 124 -8.48 26.07 -18.67
CA ARG A 124 -9.46 26.94 -19.34
C ARG A 124 -9.20 28.39 -18.95
N LYS A 125 -8.81 29.20 -19.95
CA LYS A 125 -8.66 30.65 -19.80
C LYS A 125 -10.00 31.33 -19.97
N VAL A 126 -10.44 32.07 -18.97
CA VAL A 126 -11.72 32.80 -18.95
C VAL A 126 -11.53 34.31 -19.12
N GLY A 127 -10.28 34.81 -19.11
CA GLY A 127 -9.96 36.22 -19.37
C GLY A 127 -10.22 37.14 -18.18
N SER A 128 -10.31 36.58 -16.97
CA SER A 128 -10.57 37.30 -15.71
C SER A 128 -9.48 37.03 -14.67
N HIS A 129 -9.65 37.51 -13.44
CA HIS A 129 -8.70 37.22 -12.36
C HIS A 129 -8.61 35.71 -12.03
N ALA A 130 -9.58 34.92 -12.48
CA ALA A 130 -9.64 33.48 -12.32
C ALA A 130 -8.43 32.76 -12.97
N ASP A 131 -7.87 33.32 -14.04
CA ASP A 131 -6.72 32.75 -14.77
C ASP A 131 -5.40 32.81 -13.97
N ARG A 132 -5.34 33.62 -12.90
CA ARG A 132 -4.11 33.86 -12.13
C ARG A 132 -3.53 32.61 -11.49
N LEU A 133 -4.36 31.61 -11.16
CA LEU A 133 -3.88 30.37 -10.54
C LEU A 133 -2.99 29.55 -11.49
N PHE A 134 -3.29 29.58 -12.80
CA PHE A 134 -2.59 28.81 -13.84
C PHE A 134 -1.72 29.67 -14.76
N GLU A 135 -1.44 30.91 -14.35
CA GLU A 135 -0.62 31.84 -15.14
C GLU A 135 0.78 31.26 -15.42
N GLY A 136 1.15 31.21 -16.70
CA GLY A 136 2.48 30.73 -17.14
C GLY A 136 2.66 29.21 -17.15
N LEU A 137 1.58 28.44 -17.04
CA LEU A 137 1.62 26.97 -17.03
C LEU A 137 1.27 26.30 -18.36
N GLY A 138 0.97 27.09 -19.41
CA GLY A 138 0.54 26.58 -20.72
C GLY A 138 -0.97 26.34 -20.79
N ASP A 139 -1.38 25.41 -21.65
CA ASP A 139 -2.80 25.10 -21.89
C ASP A 139 -3.21 23.72 -21.34
N SER A 140 -2.25 22.88 -20.93
CA SER A 140 -2.50 21.57 -20.31
C SER A 140 -1.38 21.15 -19.38
N LEU A 141 -1.69 20.35 -18.37
CA LEU A 141 -0.74 19.75 -17.41
C LEU A 141 -1.14 18.31 -17.09
N ASN A 142 -0.17 17.45 -16.83
CA ASN A 142 -0.43 16.16 -16.20
C ASN A 142 -0.53 16.33 -14.67
N VAL A 143 -1.64 15.89 -14.09
CA VAL A 143 -1.93 16.09 -12.66
C VAL A 143 -2.34 14.78 -12.00
N VAL A 144 -2.13 14.67 -10.69
CA VAL A 144 -2.60 13.51 -9.90
C VAL A 144 -3.97 13.78 -9.31
N MET A 145 -4.95 12.99 -9.73
CA MET A 145 -6.27 12.93 -9.12
C MET A 145 -6.32 11.84 -8.05
N SER A 146 -6.98 12.14 -6.93
CA SER A 146 -7.24 11.17 -5.87
C SER A 146 -8.54 11.53 -5.16
N HIS A 147 -9.66 11.19 -5.80
CA HIS A 147 -10.97 11.51 -5.24
C HIS A 147 -12.04 10.47 -5.59
N PHE A 148 -12.96 10.29 -4.66
CA PHE A 148 -14.19 9.53 -4.87
C PHE A 148 -15.34 10.48 -5.20
N ASP A 149 -15.59 11.47 -4.35
CA ASP A 149 -16.55 12.54 -4.63
C ASP A 149 -15.99 13.50 -5.69
N LYS A 150 -16.87 14.15 -6.45
CA LYS A 150 -16.47 15.21 -7.36
C LYS A 150 -17.52 16.31 -7.43
N VAL A 151 -17.08 17.51 -7.78
CA VAL A 151 -17.98 18.58 -8.16
C VAL A 151 -18.66 18.17 -9.47
N VAL A 152 -19.99 18.15 -9.49
CA VAL A 152 -20.84 17.76 -10.63
C VAL A 152 -21.69 18.91 -11.17
N GLN A 153 -21.79 20.01 -10.42
CA GLN A 153 -22.37 21.25 -10.91
C GLN A 153 -21.47 22.41 -10.50
N LEU A 154 -21.27 23.36 -11.41
CA LEU A 154 -20.52 24.57 -11.13
C LEU A 154 -21.26 25.39 -10.05
N PRO A 155 -20.63 25.73 -8.92
CA PRO A 155 -21.26 26.56 -7.90
C PRO A 155 -21.64 27.93 -8.45
N GLU A 156 -22.76 28.49 -7.97
CA GLU A 156 -23.19 29.83 -8.37
C GLU A 156 -22.10 30.88 -8.06
N GLY A 157 -21.81 31.75 -9.02
CA GLY A 157 -20.76 32.76 -8.91
C GLY A 157 -19.34 32.25 -9.20
N PHE A 158 -19.18 31.00 -9.64
CA PHE A 158 -17.90 30.43 -10.05
C PHE A 158 -17.79 30.24 -11.57
N GLU A 159 -16.56 30.11 -12.05
CA GLU A 159 -16.17 29.79 -13.42
C GLU A 159 -15.22 28.58 -13.42
N THR A 160 -15.31 27.76 -14.46
CA THR A 160 -14.42 26.61 -14.64
C THR A 160 -13.09 27.06 -15.24
N ILE A 161 -12.00 26.87 -14.48
CA ILE A 161 -10.63 27.23 -14.89
C ILE A 161 -9.77 26.03 -15.27
N ALA A 162 -10.23 24.80 -14.99
CA ALA A 162 -9.60 23.58 -15.49
C ALA A 162 -10.61 22.43 -15.64
N THR A 163 -10.37 21.59 -16.64
CA THR A 163 -11.18 20.41 -16.96
C THR A 163 -10.30 19.19 -17.16
N THR A 164 -10.72 18.04 -16.66
CA THR A 164 -10.24 16.72 -17.12
C THR A 164 -11.35 16.02 -17.88
N LYS A 165 -11.04 14.85 -18.44
CA LYS A 165 -12.02 14.01 -19.13
C LYS A 165 -13.14 13.51 -18.20
N ASP A 166 -12.79 13.20 -16.95
CA ASP A 166 -13.70 12.61 -15.97
C ASP A 166 -14.19 13.60 -14.89
N SER A 167 -13.56 14.79 -14.80
CA SER A 167 -13.95 15.89 -13.92
C SER A 167 -14.05 17.21 -14.69
N GLU A 168 -15.29 17.60 -15.04
CA GLU A 168 -15.58 18.87 -15.72
C GLU A 168 -15.21 20.09 -14.86
N PHE A 169 -15.26 19.95 -13.53
CA PHE A 169 -14.92 21.02 -12.59
C PHE A 169 -13.61 20.71 -11.87
N ALA A 170 -12.61 20.26 -12.64
CA ALA A 170 -11.28 19.94 -12.12
C ALA A 170 -10.57 21.16 -11.52
N GLY A 171 -10.91 22.36 -11.97
CA GLY A 171 -10.57 23.61 -11.31
C GLY A 171 -11.70 24.63 -11.45
N ILE A 172 -12.04 25.31 -10.36
CA ILE A 172 -13.05 26.37 -10.28
C ILE A 172 -12.47 27.62 -9.63
N ALA A 173 -12.96 28.79 -10.01
CA ALA A 173 -12.62 30.06 -9.39
C ALA A 173 -13.86 30.95 -9.27
N HIS A 174 -13.98 31.67 -8.17
CA HIS A 174 -15.07 32.63 -8.00
C HIS A 174 -14.87 33.84 -8.93
N GLN A 175 -15.95 34.39 -9.49
CA GLN A 175 -15.92 35.47 -10.50
C GLN A 175 -15.36 36.81 -10.00
N SER A 176 -15.61 37.14 -8.73
CA SER A 176 -15.18 38.40 -8.10
C SER A 176 -14.31 38.25 -6.85
N LEU A 177 -14.34 37.09 -6.18
CA LEU A 177 -13.62 36.85 -4.92
C LEU A 177 -12.38 36.01 -5.20
N PRO A 178 -11.28 36.17 -4.43
CA PRO A 178 -10.05 35.40 -4.61
C PRO A 178 -10.18 33.97 -4.03
N ILE A 179 -11.26 33.25 -4.39
CA ILE A 179 -11.54 31.88 -3.94
C ILE A 179 -11.35 30.96 -5.13
N PHE A 180 -10.51 29.95 -4.96
CA PHE A 180 -10.13 28.98 -5.97
C PHE A 180 -10.32 27.57 -5.41
N GLY A 181 -10.59 26.61 -6.30
CA GLY A 181 -10.71 25.20 -5.97
C GLY A 181 -10.12 24.34 -7.07
N ILE A 182 -9.39 23.29 -6.70
CA ILE A 182 -8.79 22.32 -7.61
C ILE A 182 -9.05 20.91 -7.11
N GLN A 183 -9.35 19.99 -8.03
CA GLN A 183 -9.73 18.61 -7.69
C GLN A 183 -8.53 17.65 -7.59
N PHE A 184 -7.37 18.08 -8.07
CA PHE A 184 -6.10 17.35 -8.06
C PHE A 184 -5.16 17.85 -6.94
N HIS A 185 -4.06 17.12 -6.72
CA HIS A 185 -3.08 17.39 -5.67
C HIS A 185 -1.81 18.05 -6.20
N PRO A 186 -1.65 19.40 -6.11
CA PRO A 186 -0.46 20.11 -6.59
C PRO A 186 0.79 19.84 -5.74
N GLU A 187 0.62 19.30 -4.52
CA GLU A 187 1.72 19.04 -3.58
C GLU A 187 2.51 17.76 -3.90
N ILE A 188 1.88 16.82 -4.61
CA ILE A 188 2.48 15.53 -5.01
C ILE A 188 3.45 15.75 -6.16
N SER A 189 4.62 15.10 -6.10
CA SER A 189 5.70 15.26 -7.10
C SER A 189 5.32 14.85 -8.53
N HIS A 190 4.38 13.92 -8.68
CA HIS A 190 3.88 13.45 -9.97
C HIS A 190 2.94 14.46 -10.66
N THR A 191 2.46 15.49 -9.96
CA THR A 191 1.74 16.59 -10.60
C THR A 191 2.74 17.53 -11.27
N GLU A 192 2.74 17.55 -12.59
CA GLU A 192 3.59 18.42 -13.39
C GLU A 192 3.36 19.88 -13.00
N ARG A 193 4.44 20.62 -12.72
CA ARG A 193 4.40 22.05 -12.35
C ARG A 193 3.49 22.35 -11.15
N GLY A 194 3.18 21.36 -10.29
CA GLY A 194 2.32 21.55 -9.10
C GLY A 194 2.85 22.59 -8.12
N THR A 195 4.18 22.68 -7.98
CA THR A 195 4.83 23.73 -7.15
C THR A 195 4.58 25.14 -7.72
N ASP A 196 4.51 25.29 -9.04
CA ASP A 196 4.23 26.58 -9.67
C ASP A 196 2.78 27.04 -9.44
N ILE A 197 1.83 26.11 -9.34
CA ILE A 197 0.44 26.41 -8.98
C ILE A 197 0.38 26.99 -7.56
N LEU A 198 1.07 26.35 -6.61
CA LEU A 198 1.19 26.86 -5.23
C LEU A 198 1.95 28.18 -5.18
N ALA A 199 2.94 28.40 -6.04
CA ALA A 199 3.65 29.67 -6.16
C ALA A 199 2.75 30.79 -6.68
N ASN A 200 1.94 30.54 -7.70
CA ASN A 200 0.94 31.49 -8.18
C ASN A 200 -0.04 31.87 -7.07
N PHE A 201 -0.53 30.89 -6.30
CA PHE A 201 -1.42 31.16 -5.17
C PHE A 201 -0.74 31.99 -4.07
N ALA A 202 0.40 31.53 -3.54
CA ALA A 202 1.04 32.18 -2.40
C ALA A 202 1.71 33.52 -2.74
N LEU A 203 2.52 33.58 -3.81
CA LEU A 203 3.32 34.76 -4.12
C LEU A 203 2.53 35.80 -4.91
N LYS A 204 1.72 35.38 -5.87
CA LYS A 204 1.02 36.32 -6.76
C LYS A 204 -0.38 36.67 -6.25
N ILE A 205 -1.18 35.67 -5.86
CA ILE A 205 -2.58 35.88 -5.44
C ILE A 205 -2.65 36.39 -4.01
N CYS A 206 -1.97 35.74 -3.06
CA CYS A 206 -1.91 36.19 -1.66
C CYS A 206 -0.96 37.37 -1.46
N GLY A 207 0.03 37.53 -2.35
CA GLY A 207 1.03 38.59 -2.23
C GLY A 207 2.04 38.34 -1.09
N ALA A 208 2.20 37.09 -0.66
CA ALA A 208 3.12 36.75 0.42
C ALA A 208 4.56 37.07 0.01
N ARG A 209 5.32 37.70 0.92
CA ARG A 209 6.76 37.93 0.71
C ARG A 209 7.54 36.62 0.82
N ALA A 210 8.47 36.41 -0.11
CA ALA A 210 9.38 35.27 -0.10
C ALA A 210 10.59 35.51 0.85
N ASP A 211 10.33 35.87 2.10
CA ASP A 211 11.33 36.26 3.11
C ASP A 211 11.60 35.18 4.17
N TRP A 212 10.94 34.02 4.07
CA TRP A 212 11.30 32.80 4.80
C TRP A 212 12.56 32.18 4.20
N LYS A 213 13.71 32.70 4.63
CA LYS A 213 15.05 32.22 4.23
C LYS A 213 15.86 31.92 5.49
N MET A 214 16.67 30.86 5.44
CA MET A 214 17.44 30.39 6.59
C MET A 214 18.43 31.45 7.13
N ASP A 215 18.97 32.31 6.27
CA ASP A 215 19.82 33.46 6.66
C ASP A 215 19.15 34.41 7.64
N ASN A 216 17.85 34.68 7.45
CA ASN A 216 17.08 35.54 8.35
C ASN A 216 16.64 34.80 9.62
N PHE A 217 16.63 33.46 9.61
CA PHE A 217 16.14 32.64 10.71
C PHE A 217 17.19 32.50 11.83
N SER A 218 18.47 32.23 11.52
CA SER A 218 19.54 32.08 12.52
C SER A 218 19.65 33.26 13.47
N GLU A 219 19.78 34.47 12.93
CA GLU A 219 20.00 35.69 13.71
C GLU A 219 18.81 35.98 14.64
N LYS A 220 17.59 35.87 14.11
CA LYS A 220 16.36 36.08 14.88
C LYS A 220 16.20 35.03 15.98
N GLU A 221 16.50 33.78 15.66
CA GLU A 221 16.37 32.66 16.59
C GLU A 221 17.40 32.74 17.72
N ILE A 222 18.65 33.14 17.44
CA ILE A 222 19.66 33.41 18.46
C ILE A 222 19.20 34.50 19.43
N VAL A 223 18.64 35.60 18.92
CA VAL A 223 18.08 36.68 19.76
C VAL A 223 16.91 36.18 20.59
N ARG A 224 16.03 35.35 20.01
CA ARG A 224 14.90 34.72 20.70
C ARG A 224 15.36 33.86 21.87
N ILE A 225 16.33 32.97 21.63
CA ILE A 225 16.89 32.07 22.64
C ILE A 225 17.51 32.87 23.79
N ARG A 226 18.30 33.90 23.49
CA ARG A 226 18.91 34.76 24.52
C ARG A 226 17.86 35.43 25.41
N LYS A 227 16.78 35.94 24.82
CA LYS A 227 15.68 36.58 25.55
C LYS A 227 14.91 35.57 26.41
N LEU A 228 14.66 34.37 25.88
CA LEU A 228 13.88 33.32 26.56
C LEU A 228 14.63 32.69 27.73
N VAL A 229 15.91 32.36 27.53
CA VAL A 229 16.77 31.75 28.56
C VAL A 229 17.22 32.81 29.59
N GLY A 230 17.31 34.08 29.19
CA GLY A 230 17.82 35.16 30.03
C GLY A 230 19.32 35.04 30.29
N ASP A 231 19.82 35.83 31.25
CA ASP A 231 21.26 35.99 31.48
C ASP A 231 21.89 34.92 32.40
N LYS A 232 21.07 34.27 33.24
CA LYS A 232 21.56 33.38 34.31
C LYS A 232 21.17 31.91 34.18
N ALA A 233 20.08 31.59 33.49
CA ALA A 233 19.63 30.20 33.41
C ALA A 233 20.62 29.36 32.58
N GLN A 234 20.77 28.10 32.96
CA GLN A 234 21.55 27.11 32.22
C GLN A 234 20.63 26.19 31.43
N VAL A 235 21.16 25.64 30.34
CA VAL A 235 20.42 24.77 29.41
C VAL A 235 21.17 23.46 29.27
N ILE A 236 20.48 22.33 29.37
CA ILE A 236 21.04 21.01 29.05
C ILE A 236 20.40 20.49 27.78
N GLY A 237 21.16 19.77 26.96
CA GLY A 237 20.64 19.20 25.74
C GLY A 237 21.16 17.80 25.49
N ALA A 238 20.26 16.94 25.01
CA ALA A 238 20.61 15.62 24.51
C ALA A 238 21.26 15.74 23.12
N VAL A 239 22.58 15.58 23.04
CA VAL A 239 23.34 15.69 21.79
C VAL A 239 23.79 14.31 21.33
N SER A 240 22.89 13.63 20.62
CA SER A 240 23.10 12.27 20.08
C SER A 240 24.09 12.19 18.90
N GLY A 241 24.48 13.32 18.33
CA GLY A 241 25.26 13.39 17.08
C GLY A 241 24.44 13.18 15.81
N GLY A 242 23.10 13.11 15.92
CA GLY A 242 22.20 13.25 14.79
C GLY A 242 22.14 14.71 14.30
N VAL A 243 21.65 14.91 13.08
CA VAL A 243 21.60 16.25 12.44
C VAL A 243 20.88 17.27 13.32
N ASP A 244 19.69 16.93 13.83
CA ASP A 244 18.82 17.90 14.53
C ASP A 244 19.44 18.34 15.87
N SER A 245 19.92 17.37 16.65
CA SER A 245 20.57 17.65 17.93
C SER A 245 21.90 18.39 17.76
N THR A 246 22.62 18.13 16.67
CA THR A 246 23.88 18.83 16.34
C THR A 246 23.62 20.29 15.95
N VAL A 247 22.62 20.53 15.09
CA VAL A 247 22.21 21.88 14.68
C VAL A 247 21.69 22.67 15.88
N ALA A 248 20.83 22.07 16.71
CA ALA A 248 20.33 22.70 17.93
C ALA A 248 21.46 23.01 18.93
N ALA A 249 22.43 22.10 19.08
CA ALA A 249 23.59 22.30 19.96
C ALA A 249 24.49 23.44 19.48
N LYS A 250 24.76 23.54 18.17
CA LYS A 250 25.51 24.64 17.56
C LYS A 250 24.81 25.98 17.77
N LEU A 251 23.49 26.01 17.58
CA LEU A 251 22.66 27.19 17.81
C LEU A 251 22.69 27.63 19.28
N MET A 252 22.60 26.69 20.24
CA MET A 252 22.74 27.01 21.66
C MET A 252 24.13 27.55 22.00
N LYS A 253 25.19 26.96 21.45
CA LYS A 253 26.56 27.45 21.67
C LYS A 253 26.73 28.90 21.19
N GLU A 254 26.14 29.26 20.05
CA GLU A 254 26.17 30.64 19.54
C GLU A 254 25.27 31.60 20.35
N ALA A 255 24.12 31.11 20.84
CA ALA A 255 23.19 31.92 21.59
C ALA A 255 23.67 32.19 23.02
N ILE A 256 24.10 31.19 23.77
CA ILE A 256 24.33 31.28 25.23
C ILE A 256 25.72 30.80 25.67
N GLY A 257 26.58 30.36 24.74
CA GLY A 257 27.97 30.01 25.03
C GLY A 257 28.09 28.81 25.98
N ASP A 258 28.88 28.99 27.04
CA ASP A 258 29.23 27.94 28.00
C ASP A 258 28.11 27.62 29.01
N ARG A 259 26.97 28.32 28.95
CA ARG A 259 25.76 27.99 29.72
C ARG A 259 24.98 26.82 29.13
N PHE A 260 25.37 26.36 27.94
CA PHE A 260 24.80 25.19 27.30
C PHE A 260 25.64 23.94 27.60
N HIS A 261 25.01 22.93 28.20
CA HIS A 261 25.60 21.64 28.54
C HIS A 261 25.14 20.57 27.56
N ALA A 262 26.02 20.22 26.62
CA ALA A 262 25.79 19.14 25.69
C ALA A 262 26.09 17.79 26.36
N ILE A 263 25.08 16.94 26.47
CA ILE A 263 25.19 15.61 27.09
C ILE A 263 24.88 14.54 26.04
N LEU A 264 25.78 13.57 25.92
CA LEU A 264 25.57 12.33 25.20
C LEU A 264 25.48 11.18 26.21
N VAL A 265 24.33 10.52 26.28
CA VAL A 265 24.18 9.31 27.11
C VAL A 265 24.58 8.09 26.29
N ASP A 266 25.63 7.38 26.73
CA ASP A 266 25.92 6.04 26.22
C ASP A 266 24.92 5.05 26.83
N THR A 267 23.93 4.70 26.03
CA THR A 267 22.90 3.73 26.42
C THR A 267 23.39 2.29 26.44
N GLY A 268 24.60 2.03 25.93
CA GLY A 268 25.06 0.68 25.59
C GLY A 268 24.41 0.13 24.32
N LEU A 269 23.49 0.86 23.67
CA LEU A 269 22.75 0.45 22.46
C LEU A 269 23.14 1.27 21.22
N MET A 270 24.24 2.02 21.28
CA MET A 270 24.79 2.84 20.19
C MET A 270 25.54 1.99 19.15
N ARG A 271 25.85 2.50 17.95
CA ARG A 271 26.71 1.78 16.97
C ARG A 271 28.15 1.65 17.50
N LEU A 272 28.93 0.81 16.85
CA LEU A 272 30.33 0.57 17.22
C LEU A 272 31.12 1.88 17.24
N ASN A 273 31.75 2.19 18.38
CA ASN A 273 32.55 3.40 18.64
C ASN A 273 31.81 4.73 18.40
N GLU A 274 30.47 4.72 18.42
CA GLU A 274 29.69 5.89 18.04
C GLU A 274 29.85 7.06 19.01
N CYS A 275 29.87 6.80 20.32
CA CYS A 275 30.02 7.85 21.33
C CYS A 275 31.35 8.60 21.18
N ASP A 276 32.44 7.86 20.99
CA ASP A 276 33.77 8.42 20.79
C ASP A 276 33.86 9.21 19.47
N GLN A 277 33.31 8.65 18.39
CA GLN A 277 33.26 9.33 17.09
C GLN A 277 32.46 10.63 17.16
N VAL A 278 31.27 10.61 17.80
CA VAL A 278 30.43 11.80 17.97
C VAL A 278 31.16 12.85 18.79
N LYS A 279 31.77 12.46 19.92
CA LYS A 279 32.54 13.37 20.78
C LYS A 279 33.68 14.02 20.00
N GLN A 280 34.51 13.23 19.33
CA GLN A 280 35.62 13.73 18.52
C GLN A 280 35.15 14.66 17.40
N THR A 281 34.06 14.31 16.72
CA THR A 281 33.56 15.05 15.56
C THR A 281 32.96 16.39 15.99
N LEU A 282 32.17 16.42 17.05
CA LEU A 282 31.57 17.66 17.58
C LEU A 282 32.61 18.58 18.20
N ASP A 283 33.58 18.03 18.93
CA ASP A 283 34.68 18.82 19.49
C ASP A 283 35.55 19.42 18.37
N LYS A 284 35.99 18.58 17.42
CA LYS A 284 36.83 18.99 16.29
C LYS A 284 36.19 20.05 15.40
N TYR A 285 34.91 19.91 15.06
CA TYR A 285 34.26 20.78 14.07
C TYR A 285 33.43 21.92 14.68
N LEU A 286 32.91 21.77 15.90
CA LEU A 286 31.98 22.75 16.49
C LEU A 286 32.48 23.36 17.81
N GLY A 287 33.56 22.85 18.42
CA GLY A 287 34.08 23.35 19.70
C GLY A 287 33.06 23.21 20.84
N ILE A 288 32.19 22.21 20.77
CA ILE A 288 31.17 21.92 21.78
C ILE A 288 31.77 20.89 22.73
N ASN A 289 31.94 21.27 24.00
CA ASN A 289 32.37 20.35 25.05
C ASN A 289 31.24 19.35 25.36
N LEU A 290 31.35 18.14 24.81
CA LEU A 290 30.36 17.08 24.96
C LEU A 290 30.69 16.20 26.17
N THR A 291 29.81 16.23 27.17
CA THR A 291 29.87 15.32 28.32
C THR A 291 29.26 13.98 27.93
N VAL A 292 30.03 12.89 28.06
CA VAL A 292 29.54 11.53 27.81
C VAL A 292 29.21 10.87 29.14
N VAL A 293 27.94 10.49 29.32
CA VAL A 293 27.44 9.83 30.53
C VAL A 293 27.24 8.34 30.22
N ASP A 294 27.96 7.47 30.92
CA ASP A 294 27.78 6.02 30.78
C ASP A 294 26.53 5.55 31.54
N GLY A 295 25.47 5.25 30.80
CA GLY A 295 24.24 4.64 31.32
C GLY A 295 24.14 3.14 31.04
N SER A 296 25.11 2.54 30.35
CA SER A 296 24.98 1.22 29.71
C SER A 296 24.50 0.14 30.67
N LYS A 297 25.09 0.05 31.87
CA LYS A 297 24.68 -0.91 32.90
C LYS A 297 23.22 -0.74 33.29
N LEU A 298 22.76 0.49 33.51
CA LEU A 298 21.38 0.78 33.91
C LEU A 298 20.38 0.39 32.82
N PHE A 299 20.69 0.65 31.55
CA PHE A 299 19.85 0.24 30.43
C PHE A 299 19.75 -1.29 30.31
N PHE A 300 20.88 -2.00 30.39
CA PHE A 300 20.88 -3.47 30.32
C PHE A 300 20.12 -4.10 31.49
N ASP A 301 20.31 -3.59 32.71
CA ASP A 301 19.63 -4.09 33.90
C ASP A 301 18.11 -3.94 33.78
N ARG A 302 17.63 -2.82 33.23
CA ARG A 302 16.18 -2.56 33.05
C ARG A 302 15.57 -3.26 31.84
N LEU A 303 16.37 -3.59 30.82
CA LEU A 303 15.91 -4.29 29.61
C LEU A 303 15.96 -5.83 29.73
N ALA A 304 16.53 -6.35 30.82
CA ALA A 304 16.65 -7.79 31.06
C ALA A 304 15.28 -8.48 31.00
N GLY A 305 15.16 -9.53 30.18
CA GLY A 305 13.91 -10.28 29.99
C GLY A 305 12.82 -9.56 29.18
N VAL A 306 13.03 -8.33 28.71
CA VAL A 306 12.03 -7.57 27.97
C VAL A 306 12.12 -7.87 26.46
N THR A 307 11.06 -8.43 25.90
CA THR A 307 10.98 -8.82 24.47
C THR A 307 10.03 -7.94 23.65
N GLU A 308 9.01 -7.36 24.28
CA GLU A 308 7.97 -6.56 23.63
C GLU A 308 8.54 -5.18 23.20
N PRO A 309 8.49 -4.81 21.90
CA PRO A 309 9.11 -3.59 21.38
C PRO A 309 8.67 -2.29 22.05
N GLU A 310 7.38 -2.10 22.33
CA GLU A 310 6.87 -0.87 22.94
C GLU A 310 7.28 -0.74 24.41
N ALA A 311 7.33 -1.85 25.15
CA ALA A 311 7.89 -1.90 26.50
C ALA A 311 9.38 -1.53 26.48
N LYS A 312 10.17 -2.02 25.51
CA LYS A 312 11.57 -1.60 25.34
C LYS A 312 11.66 -0.09 25.10
N ARG A 313 10.81 0.48 24.24
CA ARG A 313 10.76 1.94 24.01
C ARG A 313 10.45 2.71 25.29
N LYS A 314 9.44 2.30 26.07
CA LYS A 314 9.05 2.90 27.37
C LYS A 314 10.20 2.91 28.35
N ILE A 315 10.85 1.76 28.52
CA ILE A 315 11.96 1.58 29.45
C ILE A 315 13.16 2.44 29.03
N ILE A 316 13.52 2.44 27.76
CA ILE A 316 14.65 3.23 27.26
C ILE A 316 14.36 4.73 27.44
N GLY A 317 13.18 5.21 27.04
CA GLY A 317 12.80 6.61 27.21
C GLY A 317 12.81 7.05 28.67
N GLY A 318 12.17 6.27 29.56
CA GLY A 318 12.14 6.57 30.99
C GLY A 318 13.53 6.57 31.64
N THR A 319 14.39 5.61 31.28
CA THR A 319 15.77 5.51 31.81
C THR A 319 16.65 6.66 31.32
N PHE A 320 16.45 7.09 30.07
CA PHE A 320 17.13 8.26 29.53
C PHE A 320 16.79 9.50 30.36
N ILE A 321 15.50 9.75 30.61
CA ILE A 321 15.06 10.87 31.45
C ILE A 321 15.67 10.83 32.85
N ASP A 322 15.70 9.66 33.50
CA ASP A 322 16.28 9.52 34.85
C ASP A 322 17.75 9.98 34.90
N LEU A 323 18.52 9.65 33.87
CA LEU A 323 19.93 10.05 33.78
C LEU A 323 20.10 11.55 33.54
N PHE A 324 19.20 12.17 32.76
CA PHE A 324 19.22 13.62 32.57
C PHE A 324 18.82 14.39 33.82
N GLU A 325 17.89 13.87 34.63
CA GLU A 325 17.56 14.46 35.93
C GLU A 325 18.76 14.42 36.90
N ILE A 326 19.45 13.29 36.98
CA ILE A 326 20.68 13.13 37.78
C ILE A 326 21.75 14.13 37.32
N GLU A 327 21.94 14.24 36.00
CA GLU A 327 22.98 15.08 35.43
C GLU A 327 22.68 16.59 35.56
N ALA A 328 21.40 16.98 35.46
CA ALA A 328 20.98 18.35 35.71
C ALA A 328 21.35 18.79 37.14
N LEU A 329 21.00 17.96 38.15
CA LEU A 329 21.31 18.25 39.56
C LEU A 329 22.83 18.27 39.83
N ARG A 330 23.60 17.42 39.16
CA ARG A 330 25.07 17.41 39.25
C ARG A 330 25.66 18.72 38.73
N ILE A 331 25.19 19.17 37.55
CA ILE A 331 25.65 20.41 36.91
C ILE A 331 25.32 21.63 37.77
N GLU A 332 24.10 21.71 38.34
CA GLU A 332 23.73 22.80 39.25
C GLU A 332 24.68 22.90 40.44
N LYS A 333 25.00 21.76 41.06
CA LYS A 333 25.89 21.69 42.22
C LYS A 333 27.33 22.05 41.89
N GLU A 334 27.81 21.69 40.70
CA GLU A 334 29.17 22.05 40.25
C GLU A 334 29.27 23.52 39.86
N ALA A 335 28.20 24.10 39.31
CA ALA A 335 28.17 25.49 38.91
C ALA A 335 28.06 26.48 40.09
N GLU A 336 27.61 26.02 41.28
CA GLU A 336 27.32 26.84 42.47
C GLU A 336 28.48 27.75 42.92
N HIS A 337 29.72 27.38 42.61
CA HIS A 337 30.94 28.14 42.97
C HIS A 337 31.69 28.74 41.77
N THR A 338 31.03 28.85 40.61
CA THR A 338 31.62 29.39 39.38
C THR A 338 30.92 30.70 38.94
N PRO A 339 31.53 31.52 38.06
CA PRO A 339 30.85 32.67 37.46
C PRO A 339 29.61 32.30 36.63
N LEU A 340 29.45 31.02 36.29
CA LEU A 340 28.31 30.45 35.57
C LEU A 340 27.18 29.98 36.51
N ALA A 341 27.26 30.27 37.82
CA ALA A 341 26.26 29.86 38.81
C ALA A 341 24.83 30.26 38.38
N GLY A 342 23.97 29.25 38.22
CA GLY A 342 22.59 29.42 37.75
C GLY A 342 21.85 28.09 37.78
N LYS A 343 20.53 28.14 37.94
CA LYS A 343 19.67 26.96 37.91
C LYS A 343 19.63 26.40 36.48
N VAL A 344 19.62 25.09 36.35
CA VAL A 344 19.33 24.41 35.10
C VAL A 344 17.81 24.46 34.92
N GLU A 345 17.33 25.40 34.11
CA GLU A 345 15.88 25.62 33.92
C GLU A 345 15.35 25.05 32.62
N TRP A 346 16.21 24.76 31.64
CA TRP A 346 15.79 24.42 30.29
C TRP A 346 16.38 23.11 29.79
N PHE A 347 15.54 22.32 29.13
CA PHE A 347 15.87 21.10 28.43
C PHE A 347 15.71 21.31 26.92
N LEU A 348 16.81 21.24 26.18
CA LEU A 348 16.86 21.39 24.73
C LEU A 348 16.39 20.10 24.05
N GLN A 349 15.41 20.23 23.15
CA GLN A 349 15.03 19.19 22.21
C GLN A 349 15.14 19.68 20.76
N GLY A 350 15.65 18.81 19.88
CA GLY A 350 15.69 19.03 18.44
C GLY A 350 14.37 18.63 17.76
N THR A 351 13.23 18.94 18.37
CA THR A 351 11.89 18.65 17.80
C THR A 351 11.71 19.41 16.50
N LEU A 352 11.17 18.74 15.48
CA LEU A 352 10.92 19.32 14.16
C LEU A 352 9.43 19.53 13.92
N TYR A 353 9.11 20.27 12.86
CA TYR A 353 7.71 20.57 12.52
C TYR A 353 6.89 19.32 12.20
N ALA A 354 7.51 18.31 11.57
CA ALA A 354 6.86 17.04 11.28
C ALA A 354 6.38 16.31 12.55
N ASP A 355 7.14 16.39 13.65
CA ASP A 355 6.78 15.76 14.92
C ASP A 355 5.52 16.42 15.53
N ILE A 356 5.33 17.72 15.28
CA ILE A 356 4.20 18.50 15.79
C ILE A 356 2.94 18.24 14.96
N VAL A 357 3.05 18.23 13.64
CA VAL A 357 1.90 18.01 12.74
C VAL A 357 1.20 16.68 13.03
N GLU A 358 1.97 15.62 13.27
CA GLU A 358 1.42 14.31 13.63
C GLU A 358 0.68 14.30 14.99
N SER A 359 1.07 15.19 15.90
CA SER A 359 0.43 15.36 17.22
C SER A 359 -0.85 16.21 17.18
N LEU A 360 -1.02 17.06 16.17
CA LEU A 360 -2.15 18.01 16.00
C LEU A 360 -3.31 17.47 15.15
N SER A 361 -3.19 16.27 14.58
CA SER A 361 -4.22 15.72 13.68
C SER A 361 -5.57 15.54 14.38
N PHE A 362 -6.66 16.03 13.76
CA PHE A 362 -8.03 15.98 14.31
C PHE A 362 -8.55 14.56 14.58
N LYS A 363 -8.00 13.52 13.92
CA LYS A 363 -8.30 12.10 14.22
C LYS A 363 -7.52 11.54 15.43
N GLY A 364 -6.95 12.43 16.25
CA GLY A 364 -5.85 12.24 17.21
C GLY A 364 -6.01 11.29 18.41
N ALA A 365 -7.06 10.47 18.48
CA ALA A 365 -7.14 9.44 19.53
C ALA A 365 -6.35 8.16 19.18
N ALA A 366 -6.20 7.82 17.89
CA ALA A 366 -5.45 6.63 17.46
C ALA A 366 -3.95 6.90 17.22
N SER A 367 -3.57 8.15 16.91
CA SER A 367 -2.17 8.55 16.67
C SER A 367 -1.38 8.78 17.97
N SER A 368 -2.04 9.26 19.02
CA SER A 368 -1.44 9.66 20.30
C SER A 368 -0.86 8.49 21.12
N THR A 369 -1.43 7.29 21.01
CA THR A 369 -0.91 6.08 21.67
C THR A 369 0.33 5.51 20.99
N ILE A 370 0.57 5.85 19.73
CA ILE A 370 1.58 5.24 18.87
C ILE A 370 2.95 5.94 19.00
N LYS A 371 2.98 7.25 19.31
CA LYS A 371 4.24 8.03 19.43
C LYS A 371 4.43 8.68 20.80
N SER A 372 3.97 8.04 21.88
CA SER A 372 4.05 8.54 23.27
C SER A 372 5.46 8.87 23.80
N HIS A 373 6.53 8.63 23.04
CA HIS A 373 7.93 8.86 23.44
C HIS A 373 8.74 9.75 22.47
N HIS A 374 8.07 10.39 21.51
CA HIS A 374 8.71 11.42 20.69
C HIS A 374 8.71 12.76 21.43
N ASN A 375 9.63 13.65 21.04
CA ASN A 375 9.82 14.97 21.65
C ASN A 375 8.54 15.84 21.67
N ALA A 376 7.56 15.55 20.81
CA ALA A 376 6.28 16.27 20.74
C ALA A 376 5.30 16.03 21.91
N GLY A 377 5.57 15.06 22.81
CA GLY A 377 4.72 14.76 23.97
C GLY A 377 4.90 15.70 25.17
N GLY A 378 5.79 16.70 25.06
CA GLY A 378 6.21 17.54 26.17
C GLY A 378 7.13 16.83 27.17
N LEU A 379 7.63 17.59 28.15
CA LEU A 379 8.42 17.00 29.25
C LEU A 379 7.51 16.17 30.16
N PRO A 380 7.95 15.00 30.65
CA PRO A 380 7.23 14.24 31.67
C PRO A 380 6.84 15.14 32.85
N ALA A 381 5.63 14.95 33.40
CA ALA A 381 5.16 15.74 34.55
C ALA A 381 6.14 15.72 35.73
N ARG A 382 6.93 14.65 35.88
CA ARG A 382 8.02 14.56 36.87
C ARG A 382 9.22 15.47 36.59
N MET A 383 9.56 15.78 35.33
CA MET A 383 10.64 16.72 35.02
C MET A 383 10.17 18.16 35.23
N GLN A 384 8.90 18.44 34.95
CA GLN A 384 8.29 19.76 35.14
C GLN A 384 8.01 20.06 36.61
N ASN A 385 7.49 19.08 37.36
CA ASN A 385 7.01 19.26 38.74
C ASN A 385 7.88 18.55 39.79
N GLY A 386 8.96 17.86 39.40
CA GLY A 386 9.89 17.18 40.31
C GLY A 386 11.05 18.08 40.74
N GLU A 387 12.16 17.49 41.18
CA GLU A 387 13.27 18.23 41.78
C GLU A 387 14.00 19.14 40.77
N ALA A 388 14.15 18.72 39.51
CA ALA A 388 14.87 19.48 38.47
C ALA A 388 14.05 20.63 37.84
N GLN A 389 12.70 20.58 37.88
CA GLN A 389 11.78 21.65 37.40
C GLN A 389 12.14 22.25 36.02
N LEU A 390 12.36 21.39 35.02
CA LEU A 390 12.83 21.78 33.69
C LEU A 390 11.67 22.25 32.79
N LYS A 391 11.96 23.28 31.98
CA LYS A 391 11.12 23.79 30.89
C LYS A 391 11.68 23.35 29.54
N LEU A 392 10.82 23.23 28.54
CA LEU A 392 11.23 22.74 27.22
C LEU A 392 11.71 23.87 26.31
N LEU A 393 12.82 23.65 25.60
CA LEU A 393 13.37 24.56 24.60
C LEU A 393 13.49 23.85 23.24
N GLU A 394 12.69 24.26 22.27
CA GLU A 394 12.59 23.62 20.95
C GLU A 394 12.86 24.64 19.82
N PRO A 395 14.12 24.94 19.50
CA PRO A 395 14.43 26.00 18.54
C PRO A 395 14.19 25.60 17.08
N LEU A 396 14.10 24.30 16.79
CA LEU A 396 13.91 23.78 15.43
C LEU A 396 12.46 23.39 15.12
N ARG A 397 11.53 23.69 16.04
CA ARG A 397 10.14 23.17 15.99
C ARG A 397 9.38 23.62 14.74
N GLU A 398 9.84 24.67 14.07
CA GLU A 398 9.19 25.25 12.88
C GLU A 398 9.82 24.83 11.56
N LEU A 399 10.85 23.99 11.62
CA LEU A 399 11.63 23.56 10.47
C LEU A 399 11.34 22.11 10.09
N PHE A 400 11.34 21.84 8.78
CA PHE A 400 11.42 20.49 8.22
C PHE A 400 12.87 20.00 8.15
N LYS A 401 13.04 18.68 7.95
CA LYS A 401 14.35 18.02 7.99
C LYS A 401 15.33 18.53 6.93
N ASP A 402 14.84 18.85 5.74
CA ASP A 402 15.59 19.47 4.65
C ASP A 402 16.02 20.90 5.01
N GLU A 403 15.12 21.70 5.60
CA GLU A 403 15.44 23.03 6.14
C GLU A 403 16.50 22.96 7.25
N VAL A 404 16.40 22.00 8.17
CA VAL A 404 17.42 21.78 9.23
C VAL A 404 18.77 21.43 8.64
N ARG A 405 18.82 20.62 7.57
CA ARG A 405 20.08 20.31 6.87
C ARG A 405 20.65 21.54 6.18
N ALA A 406 19.82 22.32 5.48
CA ALA A 406 20.23 23.57 4.86
C ALA A 406 20.75 24.57 5.91
N PHE A 407 20.04 24.68 7.03
CA PHE A 407 20.40 25.51 8.17
C PHE A 407 21.73 25.07 8.79
N GLY A 408 21.94 23.76 8.96
CA GLY A 408 23.22 23.22 9.43
C GLY A 408 24.40 23.58 8.52
N ARG A 409 24.22 23.57 7.19
CA ARG A 409 25.26 23.99 6.25
C ARG A 409 25.58 25.47 6.38
N GLN A 410 24.58 26.29 6.57
CA GLN A 410 24.74 27.73 6.80
C GLN A 410 25.49 28.02 8.11
N LEU A 411 25.22 27.26 9.17
CA LEU A 411 25.98 27.28 10.43
C LEU A 411 27.39 26.67 10.32
N GLN A 412 27.86 26.38 9.09
CA GLN A 412 29.16 25.81 8.79
C GLN A 412 29.42 24.46 9.46
N ILE A 413 28.36 23.68 9.72
CA ILE A 413 28.49 22.32 10.23
C ILE A 413 29.03 21.43 9.11
N HIS A 414 30.03 20.61 9.42
CA HIS A 414 30.69 19.75 8.44
C HIS A 414 29.72 18.75 7.79
N GLU A 415 29.83 18.51 6.47
CA GLU A 415 28.87 17.68 5.72
C GLU A 415 28.77 16.25 6.26
N GLU A 416 29.84 15.72 6.86
CA GLU A 416 29.85 14.40 7.50
C GLU A 416 28.81 14.28 8.65
N LEU A 417 28.50 15.38 9.34
CA LEU A 417 27.46 15.42 10.39
C LEU A 417 26.06 15.58 9.80
N ILE A 418 25.94 16.36 8.72
CA ILE A 418 24.67 16.69 8.05
C ILE A 418 24.12 15.51 7.22
N GLY A 419 25.02 14.78 6.56
CA GLY A 419 24.71 13.64 5.69
C GLY A 419 24.41 12.33 6.43
N ARG A 420 24.48 12.29 7.78
CA ARG A 420 24.26 11.04 8.53
C ARG A 420 22.84 10.51 8.32
N HIS A 421 22.76 9.20 8.08
CA HIS A 421 21.50 8.48 8.16
C HIS A 421 20.87 8.63 9.55
N PRO A 422 19.53 8.77 9.63
CA PRO A 422 18.84 8.86 10.91
C PRO A 422 19.06 7.59 11.74
N PHE A 423 19.29 7.77 13.04
CA PHE A 423 19.45 6.69 14.01
C PHE A 423 18.30 6.77 15.02
N PRO A 424 17.60 5.65 15.31
CA PRO A 424 16.45 5.68 16.21
C PRO A 424 16.88 5.98 17.65
N GLY A 425 16.04 6.68 18.41
CA GLY A 425 16.29 6.98 19.84
C GLY A 425 16.59 5.73 20.69
N PRO A 426 15.79 4.65 20.58
CA PRO A 426 16.09 3.36 21.23
C PRO A 426 17.35 2.62 20.73
N GLY A 427 18.03 3.18 19.72
CA GLY A 427 19.23 2.61 19.12
C GLY A 427 19.06 1.18 18.62
N LEU A 428 20.05 0.34 18.94
CA LEU A 428 20.04 -1.08 18.61
C LEU A 428 18.97 -1.88 19.39
N GLY A 429 18.36 -1.31 20.43
CA GLY A 429 17.33 -1.98 21.23
C GLY A 429 16.08 -2.38 20.42
N ILE A 430 15.76 -1.64 19.35
CA ILE A 430 14.68 -1.99 18.40
C ILE A 430 15.19 -2.67 17.12
N ARG A 431 16.51 -2.77 16.93
CA ARG A 431 17.13 -3.53 15.83
C ARG A 431 17.48 -4.97 16.22
N ILE A 432 17.30 -5.31 17.50
CA ILE A 432 17.32 -6.68 18.00
C ILE A 432 15.87 -7.11 18.22
N ILE A 433 15.43 -8.11 17.45
CA ILE A 433 14.10 -8.70 17.57
C ILE A 433 14.15 -9.64 18.78
N GLY A 434 13.31 -9.39 19.79
CA GLY A 434 13.36 -10.10 21.08
C GLY A 434 14.16 -9.35 22.15
N GLU A 435 14.73 -10.11 23.09
CA GLU A 435 15.44 -9.60 24.27
C GLU A 435 16.82 -9.02 23.90
N VAL A 436 17.16 -7.91 24.55
CA VAL A 436 18.40 -7.16 24.34
C VAL A 436 19.44 -7.55 25.38
N THR A 437 20.53 -8.20 24.95
CA THR A 437 21.66 -8.58 25.81
C THR A 437 22.97 -7.99 25.29
N ARG A 438 23.99 -7.86 26.15
CA ARG A 438 25.32 -7.35 25.77
C ARG A 438 25.93 -8.11 24.60
N GLU A 439 25.83 -9.44 24.62
CA GLU A 439 26.31 -10.32 23.55
C GLU A 439 25.64 -9.98 22.20
N ARG A 440 24.30 -9.93 22.18
CA ARG A 440 23.53 -9.66 20.96
C ARG A 440 23.80 -8.26 20.42
N VAL A 441 23.94 -7.28 21.30
CA VAL A 441 24.31 -5.91 20.93
C VAL A 441 25.70 -5.86 20.28
N GLU A 442 26.68 -6.58 20.83
CA GLU A 442 28.02 -6.62 20.25
C GLU A 442 28.04 -7.28 18.87
N ILE A 443 27.27 -8.36 18.69
CA ILE A 443 27.11 -9.03 17.39
C ILE A 443 26.53 -8.07 16.35
N VAL A 444 25.40 -7.41 16.64
CA VAL A 444 24.76 -6.50 15.68
C VAL A 444 25.60 -5.26 15.43
N ARG A 445 26.37 -4.76 16.41
CA ARG A 445 27.32 -3.64 16.24
C ARG A 445 28.36 -3.95 15.18
N LYS A 446 28.99 -5.13 15.25
CA LYS A 446 30.00 -5.57 14.28
C LYS A 446 29.38 -5.74 12.89
N ALA A 447 28.21 -6.37 12.80
CA ALA A 447 27.51 -6.56 11.52
C ALA A 447 27.08 -5.23 10.88
N ASP A 448 26.51 -4.30 11.65
CA ASP A 448 26.12 -2.96 11.20
C ASP A 448 27.35 -2.16 10.74
N HIS A 449 28.46 -2.24 11.49
CA HIS A 449 29.71 -1.59 11.12
C HIS A 449 30.23 -2.08 9.77
N ILE A 450 30.29 -3.41 9.53
CA ILE A 450 30.69 -3.97 8.24
C ILE A 450 29.76 -3.49 7.12
N PHE A 451 28.45 -3.57 7.32
CA PHE A 451 27.46 -3.20 6.32
C PHE A 451 27.58 -1.72 5.92
N ILE A 452 27.61 -0.81 6.89
CA ILE A 452 27.71 0.62 6.64
C ILE A 452 29.07 0.99 6.03
N SER A 453 30.16 0.36 6.45
CA SER A 453 31.49 0.64 5.91
C SER A 453 31.57 0.25 4.43
N MET A 454 31.05 -0.92 4.06
CA MET A 454 31.02 -1.35 2.66
C MET A 454 30.10 -0.48 1.79
N ILE A 455 29.00 0.04 2.33
CA ILE A 455 28.14 1.01 1.63
C ILE A 455 28.91 2.33 1.37
N ARG A 456 29.69 2.81 2.35
CA ARG A 456 30.54 4.00 2.20
C ARG A 456 31.66 3.78 1.19
N GLU A 457 32.37 2.66 1.29
CA GLU A 457 33.44 2.26 0.35
C GLU A 457 32.92 2.15 -1.09
N ALA A 458 31.67 1.72 -1.27
CA ALA A 458 31.01 1.66 -2.57
C ALA A 458 30.53 3.02 -3.10
N GLY A 459 30.65 4.10 -2.32
CA GLY A 459 30.18 5.45 -2.67
C GLY A 459 28.66 5.62 -2.63
N ILE A 460 27.94 4.66 -2.06
CA ILE A 460 26.46 4.60 -2.05
C ILE A 460 25.86 5.45 -0.91
N TYR A 461 26.62 5.63 0.17
CA TYR A 461 26.16 6.37 1.36
C TYR A 461 25.83 7.84 1.06
N ASP A 462 26.67 8.49 0.25
CA ASP A 462 26.62 9.92 -0.04
C ASP A 462 26.16 10.21 -1.48
N GLU A 463 25.54 9.24 -2.18
CA GLU A 463 25.22 9.36 -3.61
C GLU A 463 24.16 10.44 -3.89
N VAL A 464 24.63 11.68 -3.97
CA VAL A 464 24.11 12.78 -4.77
C VAL A 464 24.98 12.79 -6.02
N ARG A 465 24.48 12.38 -7.18
CA ARG A 465 25.18 12.71 -8.42
C ARG A 465 25.15 14.24 -8.56
N ARG A 466 26.29 14.84 -8.21
CA ARG A 466 26.58 16.27 -8.39
C ARG A 466 26.18 16.73 -9.79
N ASP A 467 25.37 17.77 -9.80
CA ASP A 467 24.80 18.45 -10.96
C ASP A 467 25.81 19.28 -11.76
N HIS A 468 27.00 18.75 -12.06
CA HIS A 468 28.00 19.42 -12.90
C HIS A 468 28.46 18.51 -14.05
N LEU A 469 27.52 18.07 -14.89
CA LEU A 469 27.82 17.76 -16.29
C LEU A 469 26.89 18.56 -17.20
N SER A 470 27.49 19.54 -17.88
CA SER A 470 26.89 20.30 -18.95
C SER A 470 26.49 19.38 -20.11
N SER A 471 25.25 19.54 -20.59
CA SER A 471 24.76 19.24 -21.95
C SER A 471 24.82 17.78 -22.46
N MET A 472 23.64 17.31 -22.87
CA MET A 472 23.35 16.12 -23.69
C MET A 472 23.48 14.74 -23.02
N ARG A 473 22.45 14.36 -22.26
CA ARG A 473 21.80 13.03 -22.23
C ARG A 473 20.64 13.04 -21.21
N LYS A 474 19.44 13.37 -21.67
CA LYS A 474 18.19 13.24 -20.89
C LYS A 474 17.62 11.85 -21.19
N PHE A 475 17.15 11.15 -20.16
CA PHE A 475 16.82 9.70 -20.09
C PHE A 475 17.97 8.77 -19.69
N THR A 476 18.53 9.00 -18.49
CA THR A 476 19.08 7.90 -17.69
C THR A 476 18.47 7.96 -16.29
N LYS A 477 17.61 6.95 -16.04
CA LYS A 477 17.14 6.41 -14.76
C LYS A 477 17.76 7.09 -13.53
N GLU A 478 16.95 7.88 -12.84
CA GLU A 478 17.27 8.56 -11.59
C GLU A 478 17.86 7.55 -10.60
N ILE A 479 19.12 7.75 -10.23
CA ILE A 479 19.77 6.97 -9.18
C ILE A 479 19.33 7.59 -7.87
N PHE A 480 18.48 6.87 -7.12
CA PHE A 480 18.02 7.35 -5.82
C PHE A 480 19.01 6.98 -4.71
N GLN A 481 19.38 7.98 -3.90
CA GLN A 481 20.24 7.88 -2.73
C GLN A 481 19.70 6.87 -1.70
N VAL A 482 20.58 6.10 -1.04
CA VAL A 482 20.19 5.37 0.19
C VAL A 482 19.82 6.38 1.27
N THR A 483 18.56 6.37 1.68
CA THR A 483 18.03 7.29 2.69
C THR A 483 18.33 6.79 4.11
N GLN A 484 18.29 5.48 4.31
CA GLN A 484 18.68 4.82 5.55
C GLN A 484 19.17 3.41 5.26
N ALA A 485 20.21 2.98 5.97
CA ALA A 485 20.69 1.60 5.97
C ALA A 485 21.08 1.17 7.40
N TYR A 486 20.87 -0.10 7.72
CA TYR A 486 21.28 -0.72 8.98
C TYR A 486 21.26 -2.25 8.93
N ALA A 487 21.99 -2.85 9.87
CA ALA A 487 21.84 -4.26 10.23
C ALA A 487 20.97 -4.42 11.49
N ALA A 488 20.19 -5.50 11.50
CA ALA A 488 19.36 -5.95 12.61
C ALA A 488 19.67 -7.43 12.91
N LEU A 489 19.25 -7.90 14.08
CA LEU A 489 19.48 -9.26 14.54
C LEU A 489 18.15 -9.92 14.93
N ASP A 490 17.88 -11.08 14.35
CA ASP A 490 16.84 -11.98 14.82
C ASP A 490 17.42 -12.91 15.90
N THR A 491 16.77 -12.98 17.06
CA THR A 491 17.16 -13.91 18.13
C THR A 491 16.93 -15.38 17.81
N ASN A 492 16.20 -15.70 16.74
CA ASN A 492 16.13 -17.04 16.20
C ASN A 492 17.51 -17.52 15.72
N ARG A 493 17.75 -18.82 15.83
CA ARG A 493 19.00 -19.45 15.45
C ARG A 493 18.83 -20.20 14.13
N ALA A 494 19.89 -20.25 13.34
CA ALA A 494 19.97 -21.00 12.10
C ALA A 494 21.23 -21.87 12.09
N VAL A 495 21.11 -23.04 11.46
CA VAL A 495 22.26 -23.89 11.16
C VAL A 495 23.05 -23.29 10.00
N GLY A 496 24.36 -23.22 10.17
CA GLY A 496 25.35 -22.90 9.15
C GLY A 496 26.51 -23.89 9.19
N VAL A 497 27.33 -23.85 8.15
CA VAL A 497 28.61 -24.57 8.08
C VAL A 497 29.69 -23.52 7.89
N GLN A 498 30.58 -23.38 8.87
CA GLN A 498 31.72 -22.47 8.83
C GLN A 498 32.99 -23.31 9.00
N GLY A 499 33.78 -23.40 7.93
CA GLY A 499 34.83 -24.42 7.83
C GLY A 499 34.24 -25.83 7.75
N ASP A 500 34.77 -26.75 8.57
CA ASP A 500 34.29 -28.15 8.65
C ASP A 500 33.31 -28.40 9.81
N ALA A 501 33.01 -27.35 10.61
CA ALA A 501 32.14 -27.46 11.77
C ALA A 501 30.72 -26.94 11.49
N ARG A 502 29.72 -27.63 12.06
CA ARG A 502 28.35 -27.12 12.11
C ARG A 502 28.26 -26.03 13.17
N VAL A 503 27.78 -24.86 12.78
CA VAL A 503 27.58 -23.71 13.66
C VAL A 503 26.09 -23.44 13.80
N TYR A 504 25.67 -23.12 15.01
CA TYR A 504 24.29 -22.70 15.31
C TYR A 504 24.31 -21.23 15.75
N GLY A 505 24.15 -20.33 14.78
CA GLY A 505 24.29 -18.88 14.94
C GLY A 505 22.97 -18.14 14.74
N TYR A 506 22.99 -16.84 14.99
CA TYR A 506 21.87 -15.92 14.74
C TYR A 506 21.71 -15.58 13.26
N ILE A 507 20.55 -15.01 12.94
CA ILE A 507 20.24 -14.49 11.60
C ILE A 507 20.40 -12.96 11.63
N CYS A 508 21.25 -12.43 10.76
CA CYS A 508 21.42 -11.01 10.54
C CYS A 508 20.49 -10.54 9.41
N VAL A 509 19.72 -9.48 9.67
CA VAL A 509 18.79 -8.87 8.72
C VAL A 509 19.38 -7.53 8.27
N LEU A 510 19.72 -7.43 6.98
CA LEU A 510 20.17 -6.19 6.36
C LEU A 510 18.96 -5.42 5.83
N ARG A 511 18.93 -4.11 6.06
CA ARG A 511 17.91 -3.21 5.53
C ARG A 511 18.56 -1.97 4.93
N ALA A 512 18.20 -1.62 3.71
CA ALA A 512 18.45 -0.31 3.14
C ALA A 512 17.23 0.16 2.36
N VAL A 513 16.92 1.44 2.43
CA VAL A 513 15.74 2.04 1.77
C VAL A 513 16.09 3.34 1.07
N THR A 514 15.35 3.64 0.03
CA THR A 514 15.29 4.95 -0.63
C THR A 514 13.91 5.58 -0.42
N SER A 515 13.87 6.89 -0.16
CA SER A 515 12.64 7.62 0.12
C SER A 515 12.78 9.11 -0.21
N LEU A 516 11.73 9.69 -0.77
CA LEU A 516 11.64 11.13 -1.04
C LEU A 516 11.07 11.93 0.14
N ASP A 517 10.22 11.31 0.96
CA ASP A 517 9.42 11.99 1.99
C ASP A 517 9.45 11.31 3.38
N MET A 518 10.18 10.21 3.54
CA MET A 518 10.23 9.35 4.73
C MET A 518 8.89 8.68 5.12
N MET A 519 7.81 8.97 4.39
CA MET A 519 6.47 8.41 4.61
C MET A 519 6.22 7.19 3.73
N SER A 520 6.76 7.20 2.51
CA SER A 520 6.86 6.03 1.61
C SER A 520 8.34 5.69 1.39
N ALA A 521 8.69 4.42 1.27
CA ALA A 521 10.08 4.02 1.03
C ALA A 521 10.20 2.69 0.30
N GLU A 522 11.06 2.65 -0.72
CA GLU A 522 11.37 1.43 -1.46
C GLU A 522 12.67 0.80 -0.94
N PRO A 523 12.81 -0.54 -0.96
CA PRO A 523 14.08 -1.20 -0.68
C PRO A 523 15.15 -0.73 -1.68
N TYR A 524 16.36 -0.46 -1.20
CA TYR A 524 17.42 -0.06 -2.10
C TYR A 524 17.91 -1.26 -2.94
N GLU A 525 18.00 -1.09 -4.25
CA GLU A 525 18.46 -2.13 -5.18
C GLU A 525 19.99 -2.19 -5.20
N PHE A 526 20.59 -2.98 -4.30
CA PHE A 526 22.02 -3.24 -4.37
C PHE A 526 22.39 -4.07 -5.60
N LYS A 527 23.54 -3.75 -6.21
CA LYS A 527 24.22 -4.72 -7.10
C LYS A 527 24.41 -6.03 -6.34
N TRP A 528 23.91 -7.13 -6.91
CA TRP A 528 23.94 -8.44 -6.27
C TRP A 528 25.34 -8.87 -5.80
N SER A 529 26.37 -8.49 -6.54
CA SER A 529 27.77 -8.74 -6.18
C SER A 529 28.19 -8.08 -4.87
N LEU A 530 27.77 -6.82 -4.63
CA LEU A 530 28.07 -6.09 -3.40
C LEU A 530 27.32 -6.72 -2.21
N LEU A 531 26.04 -7.05 -2.38
CA LEU A 531 25.24 -7.69 -1.33
C LEU A 531 25.81 -9.05 -0.93
N LYS A 532 26.28 -9.85 -1.91
CA LYS A 532 26.97 -11.12 -1.65
C LYS A 532 28.30 -10.93 -0.92
N ALA A 533 29.06 -9.89 -1.26
CA ALA A 533 30.31 -9.57 -0.57
C ALA A 533 30.07 -9.16 0.88
N ILE A 534 29.08 -8.31 1.14
CA ILE A 534 28.63 -7.93 2.49
C ILE A 534 28.24 -9.17 3.30
N SER A 535 27.36 -10.01 2.74
CA SER A 535 26.90 -11.24 3.39
C SER A 535 28.07 -12.16 3.78
N ARG A 536 28.99 -12.41 2.85
CA ARG A 536 30.19 -13.23 3.10
C ARG A 536 31.08 -12.64 4.19
N ARG A 537 31.27 -11.31 4.19
CA ARG A 537 32.10 -10.63 5.18
C ARG A 537 31.51 -10.73 6.58
N ILE A 538 30.20 -10.49 6.72
CA ILE A 538 29.50 -10.61 8.00
C ILE A 538 29.58 -12.04 8.55
N VAL A 539 29.30 -13.06 7.73
CA VAL A 539 29.35 -14.47 8.18
C VAL A 539 30.77 -14.90 8.58
N ASN A 540 31.80 -14.37 7.93
CA ASN A 540 33.19 -14.77 8.21
C ASN A 540 33.86 -13.99 9.34
N GLU A 541 33.49 -12.72 9.56
CA GLU A 541 34.16 -11.84 10.52
C GLU A 541 33.38 -11.66 11.83
N VAL A 542 32.08 -12.00 11.86
CA VAL A 542 31.22 -11.80 13.04
C VAL A 542 30.83 -13.14 13.65
N ASP A 543 31.55 -13.50 14.73
CA ASP A 543 31.23 -14.67 15.54
C ASP A 543 29.77 -14.62 16.04
N GLY A 544 29.05 -15.73 15.84
CA GLY A 544 27.67 -15.87 16.27
C GLY A 544 26.63 -15.56 15.20
N ILE A 545 26.99 -15.14 13.98
CA ILE A 545 26.06 -15.06 12.83
C ILE A 545 26.24 -16.27 11.92
N ALA A 546 25.16 -17.01 11.66
CA ALA A 546 25.17 -18.14 10.74
C ALA A 546 24.53 -17.83 9.38
N ARG A 547 23.68 -16.79 9.31
CA ARG A 547 22.93 -16.45 8.11
C ARG A 547 22.73 -14.94 8.00
N VAL A 548 22.75 -14.44 6.77
CA VAL A 548 22.45 -13.03 6.45
C VAL A 548 21.31 -13.01 5.45
N VAL A 549 20.31 -12.15 5.68
CA VAL A 549 19.17 -11.91 4.79
C VAL A 549 19.05 -10.43 4.47
N TYR A 550 18.42 -10.07 3.35
CA TYR A 550 18.14 -8.68 2.98
C TYR A 550 16.62 -8.45 2.93
N ASP A 551 16.14 -7.41 3.59
CA ASP A 551 14.71 -7.07 3.62
C ASP A 551 14.33 -6.23 2.40
N THR A 552 13.61 -6.86 1.47
CA THR A 552 13.10 -6.29 0.22
C THR A 552 11.66 -5.81 0.33
N THR A 553 11.17 -5.46 1.52
CA THR A 553 9.78 -5.03 1.70
C THR A 553 9.62 -3.51 1.57
N SER A 554 8.73 -3.02 0.70
CA SER A 554 8.43 -1.58 0.59
C SER A 554 7.64 -1.05 1.80
N LYS A 555 7.67 0.27 2.02
CA LYS A 555 6.83 1.00 2.98
C LYS A 555 5.79 1.79 2.18
N PRO A 556 4.49 1.43 2.24
CA PRO A 556 3.90 0.24 2.88
C PRO A 556 4.15 -1.08 2.11
N PRO A 557 4.00 -2.29 2.72
CA PRO A 557 3.44 -2.57 4.04
C PRO A 557 4.45 -2.68 5.21
N ALA A 558 5.76 -2.58 4.96
CA ALA A 558 6.76 -2.53 6.04
C ALA A 558 6.93 -1.12 6.61
N TYR A 559 7.72 -1.03 7.67
CA TYR A 559 8.01 0.21 8.37
C TYR A 559 9.50 0.55 8.24
N THR A 560 9.84 1.83 8.26
CA THR A 560 11.20 2.28 8.56
C THR A 560 11.33 2.45 10.08
N PRO A 561 12.40 1.97 10.75
CA PRO A 561 12.48 1.94 12.23
C PRO A 561 12.38 3.30 12.92
N CYS A 562 12.44 4.39 12.15
CA CYS A 562 12.26 5.74 12.65
C CYS A 562 10.81 6.03 13.07
N THR A 563 9.81 5.22 12.72
CA THR A 563 8.39 5.52 13.01
C THR A 563 7.53 4.25 13.29
N ASN A 564 7.70 3.57 14.43
CA ASN A 564 6.84 2.47 14.95
C ASN A 564 7.28 1.02 14.57
N PRO A 565 6.70 -0.04 15.19
CA PRO A 565 7.36 -1.34 15.35
C PRO A 565 7.40 -2.20 14.07
N ILE A 566 8.46 -3.01 13.98
CA ILE A 566 8.50 -4.21 13.13
C ILE A 566 7.60 -5.25 13.83
N PRO A 567 6.61 -5.87 13.17
CA PRO A 567 5.77 -6.88 13.80
C PRO A 567 6.63 -8.03 14.33
N GLN A 568 6.39 -8.42 15.59
CA GLN A 568 6.95 -9.63 16.17
C GLN A 568 6.56 -10.84 15.32
N TRP A 569 7.55 -11.56 14.82
CA TRP A 569 7.35 -12.91 14.34
C TRP A 569 7.12 -13.78 15.58
N SER A 570 5.98 -14.47 15.66
CA SER A 570 5.74 -15.40 16.75
C SER A 570 6.76 -16.55 16.71
N PRO A 571 7.22 -17.10 17.85
CA PRO A 571 8.29 -18.10 17.89
C PRO A 571 7.94 -19.50 17.31
N ASN A 572 6.83 -19.69 16.61
CA ASN A 572 6.32 -21.03 16.30
C ASN A 572 6.79 -21.66 14.97
N ILE A 573 7.85 -21.15 14.32
CA ILE A 573 8.38 -21.73 13.04
C ILE A 573 9.72 -22.45 13.24
N LEU A 574 9.89 -23.23 14.30
CA LEU A 574 11.03 -24.15 14.43
C LEU A 574 10.71 -25.54 15.02
N ALA A 575 9.43 -25.91 15.17
CA ALA A 575 9.01 -27.19 15.74
C ALA A 575 8.07 -28.04 14.84
N ALA A 576 8.12 -27.88 13.52
CA ALA A 576 7.36 -28.72 12.58
C ALA A 576 8.21 -29.81 11.88
N MET A 577 9.18 -30.37 12.61
CA MET A 577 9.83 -31.65 12.29
C MET A 577 9.72 -32.60 13.49
N ALA A 578 8.52 -32.74 14.03
CA ALA A 578 8.15 -33.85 14.90
C ALA A 578 6.63 -34.02 14.82
N CYS A 579 6.19 -35.26 14.70
CA CYS A 579 4.81 -35.65 14.50
C CYS A 579 3.91 -35.26 15.70
N ASP A 580 2.69 -34.84 15.36
CA ASP A 580 1.42 -35.03 16.08
C ASP A 580 1.00 -34.18 17.31
N LYS A 581 -0.20 -33.60 17.12
CA LYS A 581 -1.33 -33.31 18.05
C LYS A 581 -1.38 -31.98 18.82
N ASP A 582 -2.42 -31.23 18.41
CA ASP A 582 -3.33 -30.33 19.14
C ASP A 582 -3.03 -28.83 19.35
N ASP A 583 -4.05 -28.05 18.94
CA ASP A 583 -4.53 -26.75 19.40
C ASP A 583 -3.72 -25.46 19.19
N ASN A 584 -3.51 -25.03 17.92
CA ASN A 584 -3.67 -23.61 17.52
C ASN A 584 -3.58 -23.34 16.00
N LEU A 585 -4.30 -24.11 15.19
CA LEU A 585 -4.31 -23.96 13.72
C LEU A 585 -5.02 -22.69 13.19
N LEU A 586 -5.67 -21.86 14.02
CA LEU A 586 -6.43 -20.69 13.54
C LEU A 586 -5.60 -19.39 13.43
N LEU A 587 -4.45 -19.30 14.11
CA LEU A 587 -3.64 -18.07 14.17
C LEU A 587 -2.72 -17.87 12.95
N GLU A 588 -2.53 -18.88 12.11
CA GLU A 588 -1.67 -18.81 10.91
C GLU A 588 -2.45 -18.52 9.60
N TRP A 589 -3.77 -18.38 9.66
CA TRP A 589 -4.62 -18.38 8.47
C TRP A 589 -5.28 -17.01 8.33
N ASN A 590 -4.94 -16.32 7.25
CA ASN A 590 -5.41 -14.97 6.96
C ASN A 590 -6.86 -14.99 6.47
N TRP A 591 -7.81 -15.36 7.34
CA TRP A 591 -9.25 -15.24 7.08
C TRP A 591 -9.77 -13.80 7.28
N ILE A 592 -8.89 -12.83 7.52
CA ILE A 592 -9.27 -11.45 7.83
C ILE A 592 -8.90 -10.55 6.64
N CYS A 593 -9.90 -10.21 5.85
CA CYS A 593 -9.91 -9.02 5.00
C CYS A 593 -11.35 -8.51 4.92
N PRO A 594 -11.77 -7.53 5.74
CA PRO A 594 -13.01 -6.83 5.49
C PRO A 594 -12.78 -5.95 4.26
N ASN A 595 -13.44 -6.28 3.16
CA ASN A 595 -13.59 -5.33 2.07
C ASN A 595 -14.45 -4.18 2.61
N VAL A 596 -13.82 -3.05 2.96
CA VAL A 596 -14.44 -1.91 3.66
C VAL A 596 -15.73 -1.43 2.95
N SER A 597 -15.80 -1.61 1.63
CA SER A 597 -16.96 -1.27 0.80
C SER A 597 -18.21 -2.14 1.05
N MET A 598 -18.05 -3.33 1.63
CA MET A 598 -19.10 -4.32 1.84
C MET A 598 -19.57 -4.40 3.30
N GLU A 599 -18.95 -3.66 4.22
CA GLU A 599 -19.28 -3.68 5.66
C GLU A 599 -20.78 -3.51 5.97
N PRO A 600 -21.54 -2.62 5.28
CA PRO A 600 -22.97 -2.48 5.54
C PRO A 600 -23.76 -3.76 5.21
N GLN A 601 -23.47 -4.38 4.07
CA GLN A 601 -24.14 -5.61 3.62
C GLN A 601 -23.75 -6.81 4.49
N VAL A 602 -22.47 -6.89 4.87
CA VAL A 602 -21.94 -7.87 5.81
C VAL A 602 -22.64 -7.75 7.17
N SER A 603 -22.76 -6.54 7.73
CA SER A 603 -23.43 -6.35 9.02
C SER A 603 -24.91 -6.74 8.96
N VAL A 604 -25.60 -6.45 7.86
CA VAL A 604 -27.01 -6.84 7.66
C VAL A 604 -27.12 -8.36 7.58
N CYS A 605 -26.30 -9.01 6.76
CA CYS A 605 -26.27 -10.47 6.60
C CYS A 605 -25.97 -11.18 7.93
N LEU A 606 -24.96 -10.73 8.69
CA LEU A 606 -24.60 -11.28 9.99
C LEU A 606 -25.74 -11.21 11.01
N LYS A 607 -26.54 -10.13 11.00
CA LYS A 607 -27.69 -9.93 11.90
C LYS A 607 -28.93 -10.71 11.46
N ARG A 608 -29.15 -10.83 10.14
CA ARG A 608 -30.30 -11.53 9.56
C ARG A 608 -30.20 -13.04 9.74
N THR A 609 -29.00 -13.59 9.53
CA THR A 609 -28.74 -15.03 9.52
C THR A 609 -28.93 -15.64 10.92
N ASP A 610 -29.78 -16.66 11.03
CA ASP A 610 -29.90 -17.47 12.24
C ASP A 610 -28.77 -18.53 12.25
N TRP A 611 -27.63 -18.14 12.82
CA TRP A 611 -26.47 -19.01 12.91
C TRP A 611 -26.67 -20.20 13.84
N VAL A 612 -27.58 -20.11 14.81
CA VAL A 612 -27.91 -21.24 15.70
C VAL A 612 -28.65 -22.32 14.91
N ALA A 613 -29.59 -21.92 14.05
CA ALA A 613 -30.24 -22.82 13.13
C ALA A 613 -29.23 -23.51 12.18
N ILE A 614 -28.27 -22.75 11.64
CA ILE A 614 -27.19 -23.32 10.80
C ILE A 614 -26.35 -24.34 11.59
N CYS A 615 -25.93 -24.03 12.83
CA CYS A 615 -25.21 -24.98 13.68
C CYS A 615 -26.02 -26.25 13.97
N ASN A 616 -27.33 -26.13 14.19
CA ASN A 616 -28.22 -27.28 14.40
C ASN A 616 -28.33 -28.15 13.14
N ILE A 617 -28.41 -27.55 11.95
CA ILE A 617 -28.40 -28.28 10.68
C ILE A 617 -27.05 -28.98 10.47
N ALA A 618 -25.94 -28.28 10.71
CA ALA A 618 -24.59 -28.83 10.62
C ALA A 618 -24.40 -30.01 11.58
N SER A 619 -24.86 -29.87 12.82
CA SER A 619 -24.83 -30.93 13.84
C SER A 619 -25.62 -32.16 13.40
N ARG A 620 -26.84 -32.00 12.89
CA ARG A 620 -27.64 -33.11 12.34
C ARG A 620 -26.95 -33.79 11.15
N ALA A 621 -26.38 -33.00 10.24
CA ALA A 621 -25.63 -33.53 9.10
C ALA A 621 -24.37 -34.30 9.53
N LYS A 622 -23.79 -33.98 10.69
CA LYS A 622 -22.68 -34.70 11.31
C LYS A 622 -23.12 -35.59 12.47
N ASN A 623 -24.22 -36.36 12.28
CA ASN A 623 -24.68 -37.39 13.22
C ASN A 623 -24.92 -36.91 14.68
N GLY A 624 -25.31 -35.64 14.85
CA GLY A 624 -25.62 -35.05 16.15
C GLY A 624 -24.41 -34.51 16.93
N VAL A 625 -23.21 -34.46 16.34
CA VAL A 625 -22.05 -33.82 16.99
C VAL A 625 -22.30 -32.32 17.09
N PRO A 626 -22.27 -31.69 18.27
CA PRO A 626 -22.47 -30.25 18.40
C PRO A 626 -21.37 -29.45 17.70
N CYS A 627 -21.71 -28.24 17.23
CA CYS A 627 -20.72 -27.31 16.68
C CYS A 627 -20.94 -25.88 17.16
N ASN A 628 -19.82 -25.17 17.26
CA ASN A 628 -19.76 -23.76 17.59
C ASN A 628 -19.32 -22.94 16.37
N LEU A 629 -19.82 -21.72 16.30
CA LEU A 629 -19.50 -20.78 15.25
C LEU A 629 -18.31 -19.91 15.66
N LEU A 630 -17.27 -19.85 14.84
CA LEU A 630 -16.13 -18.98 15.10
C LEU A 630 -16.45 -17.52 14.76
N SER A 631 -15.83 -16.60 15.51
CA SER A 631 -16.07 -15.15 15.38
C SER A 631 -15.57 -14.56 14.06
N ASN A 632 -14.53 -15.17 13.48
CA ASN A 632 -13.95 -14.72 12.21
C ASN A 632 -14.84 -15.09 11.03
N TYR A 633 -14.90 -14.18 10.05
CA TYR A 633 -15.65 -14.37 8.82
C TYR A 633 -14.89 -13.73 7.65
N ARG A 634 -15.20 -14.19 6.44
CA ARG A 634 -14.70 -13.61 5.19
C ARG A 634 -15.87 -13.28 4.28
N ALA A 635 -15.81 -12.15 3.59
CA ALA A 635 -16.82 -11.76 2.61
C ALA A 635 -16.17 -11.41 1.27
N GLY A 636 -16.82 -11.79 0.18
CA GLY A 636 -16.34 -11.56 -1.18
C GLY A 636 -17.47 -11.79 -2.19
N GLY A 637 -17.50 -10.99 -3.25
CA GLY A 637 -18.55 -11.04 -4.27
C GLY A 637 -19.95 -10.90 -3.68
N SER A 638 -20.74 -11.98 -3.78
CA SER A 638 -22.13 -12.08 -3.30
C SER A 638 -22.28 -12.83 -1.96
N SER A 639 -21.18 -13.29 -1.35
CA SER A 639 -21.21 -14.29 -0.28
C SER A 639 -20.39 -13.91 0.97
N LEU A 640 -20.80 -14.47 2.11
CA LEU A 640 -20.12 -14.40 3.40
C LEU A 640 -19.86 -15.82 3.92
N ALA A 641 -18.64 -16.12 4.34
CA ALA A 641 -18.22 -17.42 4.84
C ALA A 641 -17.78 -17.33 6.30
N ARG A 642 -18.21 -18.29 7.12
CA ARG A 642 -17.82 -18.47 8.52
C ARG A 642 -17.39 -19.91 8.79
N LEU A 643 -16.51 -20.08 9.76
CA LEU A 643 -16.09 -21.41 10.20
C LEU A 643 -16.99 -21.94 11.30
N LEU A 644 -17.37 -23.20 11.15
CA LEU A 644 -18.01 -24.03 12.17
C LEU A 644 -16.95 -25.00 12.71
N GLU A 645 -16.85 -25.10 14.03
CA GLU A 645 -15.96 -26.03 14.72
C GLU A 645 -16.79 -27.00 15.55
N PHE A 646 -16.64 -28.29 15.26
CA PHE A 646 -17.32 -29.37 15.99
C PHE A 646 -16.54 -29.76 17.24
N GLU A 647 -17.22 -30.36 18.21
CA GLU A 647 -16.58 -30.83 19.46
C GLU A 647 -15.47 -31.88 19.22
N ASP A 648 -15.51 -32.58 18.08
CA ASP A 648 -14.47 -33.55 17.69
C ASP A 648 -13.26 -32.92 16.98
N GLY A 649 -13.19 -31.58 16.92
CA GLY A 649 -12.12 -30.83 16.26
C GLY A 649 -12.27 -30.70 14.75
N THR A 650 -13.28 -31.34 14.13
CA THR A 650 -13.58 -31.16 12.71
C THR A 650 -14.04 -29.73 12.45
N ARG A 651 -13.71 -29.17 11.28
CA ARG A 651 -14.19 -27.84 10.86
C ARG A 651 -14.89 -27.89 9.52
N TRP A 652 -15.99 -27.15 9.40
CA TRP A 652 -16.72 -26.91 8.15
C TRP A 652 -16.81 -25.40 7.88
N VAL A 653 -17.12 -25.03 6.64
CA VAL A 653 -17.37 -23.65 6.21
C VAL A 653 -18.86 -23.47 5.96
N ALA A 654 -19.49 -22.52 6.64
CA ALA A 654 -20.83 -22.05 6.33
C ALA A 654 -20.74 -20.82 5.41
N ARG A 655 -21.10 -20.98 4.13
CA ARG A 655 -21.17 -19.90 3.15
C ARG A 655 -22.62 -19.47 2.96
N VAL A 656 -22.92 -18.20 3.22
CA VAL A 656 -24.26 -17.59 3.14
C VAL A 656 -24.29 -16.46 2.12
N GLN A 657 -25.44 -16.21 1.47
CA GLN A 657 -25.58 -15.06 0.57
C GLN A 657 -25.66 -13.74 1.37
N LEU A 658 -24.95 -12.71 0.90
CA LEU A 658 -24.94 -11.38 1.53
C LEU A 658 -26.28 -10.65 1.38
N ARG A 659 -26.96 -10.85 0.25
CA ARG A 659 -28.28 -10.26 -0.04
C ARG A 659 -29.38 -11.29 0.22
N GLU A 660 -30.63 -10.83 0.21
CA GLU A 660 -31.78 -11.74 0.24
C GLU A 660 -31.85 -12.47 -1.10
N SER A 661 -32.13 -13.76 -1.02
CA SER A 661 -32.20 -14.64 -2.16
C SER A 661 -33.46 -14.34 -2.95
N THR A 662 -33.30 -14.22 -4.26
CA THR A 662 -34.40 -14.15 -5.21
C THR A 662 -34.51 -15.51 -5.91
N PRO A 663 -35.64 -15.83 -6.56
CA PRO A 663 -35.76 -17.06 -7.34
C PRO A 663 -34.62 -17.23 -8.36
N GLU A 664 -34.08 -16.13 -8.88
CA GLU A 664 -32.94 -16.15 -9.79
C GLU A 664 -31.62 -16.48 -9.08
N THR A 665 -31.32 -15.85 -7.93
CA THR A 665 -30.07 -16.14 -7.20
C THR A 665 -30.09 -17.53 -6.57
N SER A 666 -31.23 -17.99 -6.07
CA SER A 666 -31.43 -19.37 -5.61
C SER A 666 -31.19 -20.38 -6.72
N ARG A 667 -31.67 -20.09 -7.95
CA ARG A 667 -31.42 -20.94 -9.11
C ARG A 667 -29.94 -20.97 -9.48
N LYS A 668 -29.22 -19.85 -9.41
CA LYS A 668 -27.76 -19.81 -9.66
C LYS A 668 -26.99 -20.64 -8.62
N SER A 669 -27.31 -20.50 -7.34
CA SER A 669 -26.70 -21.32 -6.28
C SER A 669 -27.03 -22.81 -6.42
N ARG A 670 -28.23 -23.16 -6.89
CA ARG A 670 -28.56 -24.57 -7.18
C ARG A 670 -27.69 -25.14 -8.30
N ILE A 671 -27.49 -24.38 -9.38
CA ILE A 671 -26.62 -24.80 -10.49
C ILE A 671 -25.17 -24.97 -10.02
N GLU A 672 -24.68 -24.07 -9.17
CA GLU A 672 -23.34 -24.18 -8.58
C GLU A 672 -23.18 -25.48 -7.78
N ILE A 673 -24.14 -25.79 -6.90
CA ILE A 673 -24.14 -27.03 -6.11
C ILE A 673 -24.16 -28.26 -7.01
N ASP A 674 -25.05 -28.29 -8.00
CA ASP A 674 -25.17 -29.43 -8.92
C ASP A 674 -23.88 -29.62 -9.74
N THR A 675 -23.20 -28.52 -10.09
CA THR A 675 -21.90 -28.54 -10.77
C THR A 675 -20.80 -29.10 -9.86
N MET A 676 -20.74 -28.66 -8.60
CA MET A 676 -19.79 -29.20 -7.62
C MET A 676 -20.01 -30.69 -7.35
N MET A 677 -21.26 -31.15 -7.31
CA MET A 677 -21.58 -32.58 -7.16
C MET A 677 -21.09 -33.42 -8.33
N LEU A 678 -21.28 -32.96 -9.57
CA LEU A 678 -20.75 -33.62 -10.76
C LEU A 678 -19.21 -33.66 -10.75
N LEU A 679 -18.57 -32.56 -10.35
CA LEU A 679 -17.12 -32.44 -10.26
C LEU A 679 -16.53 -33.38 -9.20
N ALA A 680 -17.23 -33.57 -8.09
CA ALA A 680 -16.85 -34.54 -7.06
C ALA A 680 -16.86 -35.99 -7.61
N GLU A 681 -17.82 -36.37 -8.46
CA GLU A 681 -17.82 -37.68 -9.14
C GLU A 681 -16.62 -37.85 -10.08
N ALA A 682 -16.25 -36.77 -10.77
CA ALA A 682 -15.05 -36.71 -11.61
C ALA A 682 -13.74 -36.62 -10.81
N ARG A 683 -13.81 -36.66 -9.46
CA ARG A 683 -12.67 -36.51 -8.54
C ARG A 683 -11.91 -35.19 -8.74
N ALA A 684 -12.57 -34.17 -9.26
CA ALA A 684 -12.02 -32.83 -9.27
C ALA A 684 -11.90 -32.31 -7.83
N PRO A 685 -10.90 -31.45 -7.54
CA PRO A 685 -10.62 -31.04 -6.18
C PRO A 685 -11.59 -29.92 -5.79
N VAL A 686 -12.82 -30.28 -5.43
CA VAL A 686 -13.86 -29.38 -4.94
C VAL A 686 -14.16 -29.70 -3.48
N PRO A 687 -14.48 -28.71 -2.62
CA PRO A 687 -14.88 -28.98 -1.25
C PRO A 687 -16.13 -29.87 -1.21
N HIS A 688 -16.15 -30.85 -0.32
CA HIS A 688 -17.36 -31.65 -0.10
C HIS A 688 -18.52 -30.79 0.42
N ILE A 689 -19.74 -31.03 -0.08
CA ILE A 689 -20.96 -30.35 0.36
C ILE A 689 -21.68 -31.24 1.38
N PHE A 690 -21.84 -30.75 2.61
CA PHE A 690 -22.50 -31.52 3.68
C PHE A 690 -24.01 -31.26 3.76
N ALA A 691 -24.43 -30.02 3.55
CA ALA A 691 -25.83 -29.62 3.55
C ALA A 691 -25.97 -28.25 2.88
N PHE A 692 -27.16 -27.92 2.39
CA PHE A 692 -27.46 -26.60 1.85
C PHE A 692 -28.96 -26.31 1.94
N GLU A 693 -29.30 -25.04 1.89
CA GLU A 693 -30.67 -24.55 1.87
C GLU A 693 -30.70 -23.24 1.06
N LEU A 694 -31.54 -23.16 0.03
CA LEU A 694 -31.49 -22.10 -1.01
C LEU A 694 -32.72 -21.19 -1.04
N ASP A 695 -33.57 -21.29 -0.02
CA ASP A 695 -34.72 -20.41 0.16
C ASP A 695 -34.57 -19.67 1.50
N ASP A 696 -34.90 -18.38 1.49
CA ASP A 696 -34.79 -17.49 2.64
C ASP A 696 -36.02 -17.58 3.56
N ALA A 697 -37.11 -18.23 3.13
CA ALA A 697 -38.29 -18.52 3.94
C ALA A 697 -38.04 -19.57 5.05
N ASN A 698 -36.81 -20.07 5.15
CA ASN A 698 -36.42 -21.16 6.02
C ASN A 698 -35.95 -20.72 7.42
N THR A 699 -35.77 -21.70 8.31
CA THR A 699 -35.38 -21.47 9.71
C THR A 699 -34.06 -20.70 9.89
N SER A 700 -33.16 -20.79 8.91
CA SER A 700 -31.86 -20.10 8.86
C SER A 700 -31.95 -18.61 8.46
N ARG A 701 -33.09 -18.16 7.92
CA ARG A 701 -33.35 -16.78 7.41
C ARG A 701 -32.36 -16.28 6.35
N SER A 702 -31.53 -17.17 5.79
CA SER A 702 -30.54 -16.87 4.76
C SER A 702 -30.16 -18.14 4.06
N SER A 703 -30.12 -18.11 2.73
CA SER A 703 -29.61 -19.21 1.93
C SER A 703 -28.15 -19.50 2.24
N PHE A 704 -27.81 -20.77 2.42
CA PHE A 704 -26.49 -21.23 2.83
C PHE A 704 -26.07 -22.55 2.18
N VAL A 705 -24.76 -22.77 2.17
CA VAL A 705 -24.10 -24.04 1.83
C VAL A 705 -23.06 -24.36 2.91
N LEU A 706 -23.09 -25.58 3.42
CA LEU A 706 -22.08 -26.12 4.33
C LEU A 706 -21.07 -26.94 3.55
N LEU A 707 -19.82 -26.50 3.61
CA LEU A 707 -18.71 -27.02 2.82
C LEU A 707 -17.61 -27.59 3.72
N GLU A 708 -16.82 -28.49 3.16
CA GLU A 708 -15.53 -28.90 3.71
C GLU A 708 -14.60 -27.71 3.90
N PHE A 709 -13.97 -27.66 5.08
CA PHE A 709 -12.88 -26.74 5.33
C PHE A 709 -11.59 -27.32 4.76
N LEU A 710 -11.13 -26.75 3.65
CA LEU A 710 -9.85 -27.11 3.05
C LEU A 710 -8.71 -26.45 3.81
N PRO A 711 -7.72 -27.21 4.32
CA PRO A 711 -6.79 -26.66 5.26
C PRO A 711 -5.61 -25.87 4.65
N GLY A 712 -5.93 -24.82 3.87
CA GLY A 712 -4.98 -23.93 3.22
C GLY A 712 -5.50 -22.50 3.07
N ASN A 713 -4.68 -21.66 2.41
CA ASN A 713 -5.07 -20.29 2.04
C ASN A 713 -5.38 -20.25 0.54
N THR A 714 -6.10 -19.23 0.07
CA THR A 714 -6.14 -18.98 -1.38
C THR A 714 -4.72 -18.74 -1.89
N ALA A 715 -4.41 -19.13 -3.13
CA ALA A 715 -3.08 -18.93 -3.70
C ALA A 715 -2.69 -17.44 -3.70
N ALA A 716 -3.68 -16.54 -3.85
CA ALA A 716 -3.51 -15.10 -3.72
C ALA A 716 -3.10 -14.68 -2.29
N ASP A 717 -3.81 -15.15 -1.25
CA ASP A 717 -3.49 -14.80 0.14
C ASP A 717 -2.18 -15.42 0.61
N GLN A 718 -1.88 -16.65 0.16
CA GLN A 718 -0.61 -17.32 0.41
C GLN A 718 0.57 -16.53 -0.17
N ALA A 719 0.33 -15.77 -1.24
CA ALA A 719 1.26 -14.83 -1.85
C ALA A 719 1.20 -13.40 -1.26
N ARG A 720 0.43 -13.20 -0.18
CA ARG A 720 0.20 -11.93 0.54
C ARG A 720 -0.70 -10.92 -0.17
N GLY A 721 -1.71 -11.40 -0.89
CA GLY A 721 -2.81 -10.60 -1.43
C GLY A 721 -2.49 -9.93 -2.77
N TYR A 722 -3.50 -9.27 -3.37
CA TYR A 722 -3.41 -8.68 -4.70
C TYR A 722 -2.36 -7.55 -4.83
N GLU A 723 -2.04 -6.84 -3.74
CA GLU A 723 -1.13 -5.68 -3.77
C GLU A 723 0.35 -6.04 -4.01
N ARG A 724 0.74 -7.30 -3.74
CA ARG A 724 2.11 -7.82 -4.01
C ARG A 724 2.19 -8.75 -5.21
N VAL A 725 1.04 -9.20 -5.70
CA VAL A 725 0.93 -10.15 -6.79
C VAL A 725 0.42 -9.37 -7.98
N ASP A 726 1.35 -8.89 -8.79
CA ASP A 726 1.06 -8.22 -10.04
C ASP A 726 0.30 -9.21 -10.96
N TRP A 727 -1.03 -9.18 -10.89
CA TRP A 727 -1.99 -10.02 -11.62
C TRP A 727 -1.73 -11.55 -11.70
N GLY A 728 -0.80 -12.13 -10.94
CA GLY A 728 -0.64 -13.59 -10.86
C GLY A 728 0.76 -14.17 -10.65
N LEU A 729 1.74 -13.44 -10.13
CA LEU A 729 3.07 -14.03 -9.91
C LEU A 729 3.12 -14.86 -8.62
N ILE A 730 2.81 -16.15 -8.74
CA ILE A 730 3.24 -17.16 -7.76
C ILE A 730 4.76 -17.06 -7.58
N PRO A 731 5.27 -17.05 -6.33
CA PRO A 731 6.70 -16.97 -6.08
C PRO A 731 7.47 -17.99 -6.93
N ARG A 732 8.54 -17.54 -7.60
CA ARG A 732 9.26 -18.34 -8.62
C ARG A 732 9.66 -19.74 -8.14
N GLN A 733 10.04 -19.88 -6.88
CA GLN A 733 10.42 -21.16 -6.27
C GLN A 733 9.25 -22.17 -6.12
N HIS A 734 8.00 -21.70 -6.14
CA HIS A 734 6.79 -22.50 -5.98
C HIS A 734 5.97 -22.63 -7.28
N ARG A 735 6.26 -21.79 -8.28
CA ARG A 735 5.49 -21.69 -9.54
C ARG A 735 5.33 -23.03 -10.25
N GLN A 736 6.43 -23.77 -10.41
CA GLN A 736 6.39 -25.08 -11.09
C GLN A 736 5.48 -26.08 -10.36
N ASN A 737 5.56 -26.12 -9.02
CA ASN A 737 4.76 -27.02 -8.20
C ASN A 737 3.27 -26.66 -8.26
N PHE A 738 2.96 -25.37 -8.21
CA PHE A 738 1.59 -24.86 -8.35
C PHE A 738 0.99 -25.22 -9.72
N TYR A 739 1.71 -24.92 -10.81
CA TYR A 739 1.23 -25.21 -12.16
C TYR A 739 1.05 -26.70 -12.41
N GLN A 740 1.94 -27.54 -11.89
CA GLN A 740 1.83 -28.99 -12.02
C GLN A 740 0.59 -29.54 -11.29
N THR A 741 0.35 -29.11 -10.06
CA THR A 741 -0.83 -29.57 -9.29
C THR A 741 -2.13 -28.98 -9.82
N MET A 742 -2.10 -27.75 -10.33
CA MET A 742 -3.24 -27.13 -11.02
C MET A 742 -3.53 -27.80 -12.37
N ALA A 743 -2.51 -28.24 -13.12
CA ALA A 743 -2.70 -28.98 -14.36
C ALA A 743 -3.45 -30.30 -14.10
N ALA A 744 -3.07 -31.04 -13.05
CA ALA A 744 -3.78 -32.25 -12.64
C ALA A 744 -5.24 -31.96 -12.25
N ALA A 745 -5.48 -30.89 -11.49
CA ALA A 745 -6.84 -30.46 -11.15
C ALA A 745 -7.66 -30.11 -12.40
N HIS A 746 -7.07 -29.41 -13.36
CA HIS A 746 -7.74 -29.00 -14.60
C HIS A 746 -8.14 -30.21 -15.46
N VAL A 747 -7.30 -31.25 -15.52
CA VAL A 747 -7.65 -32.52 -16.19
C VAL A 747 -8.88 -33.16 -15.53
N GLN A 748 -8.95 -33.18 -14.21
CA GLN A 748 -10.10 -33.75 -13.49
C GLN A 748 -11.38 -32.93 -13.74
N ILE A 749 -11.29 -31.60 -13.75
CA ILE A 749 -12.40 -30.71 -14.06
C ILE A 749 -12.90 -30.95 -15.50
N ALA A 750 -12.00 -30.96 -16.49
CA ALA A 750 -12.35 -31.19 -17.89
C ALA A 750 -12.83 -32.62 -18.18
N SER A 751 -12.60 -33.57 -17.27
CA SER A 751 -13.11 -34.94 -17.34
C SER A 751 -14.59 -35.03 -16.93
N ALA A 752 -15.11 -34.05 -16.18
CA ALA A 752 -16.54 -33.91 -15.93
C ALA A 752 -17.22 -33.40 -17.21
N ARG A 753 -17.93 -34.29 -17.92
CA ARG A 753 -18.52 -33.97 -19.22
C ARG A 753 -19.97 -34.45 -19.33
N LEU A 754 -20.79 -33.67 -20.02
CA LEU A 754 -22.20 -33.99 -20.30
C LEU A 754 -22.48 -33.92 -21.82
N PRO A 755 -23.50 -34.63 -22.33
CA PRO A 755 -23.74 -34.75 -23.77
C PRO A 755 -24.14 -33.45 -24.48
N GLN A 756 -24.70 -32.50 -23.74
CA GLN A 756 -25.21 -31.23 -24.24
C GLN A 756 -24.60 -30.06 -23.43
N ILE A 757 -24.58 -28.88 -24.02
CA ILE A 757 -24.12 -27.62 -23.41
C ILE A 757 -25.26 -27.02 -22.59
N GLY A 758 -24.96 -26.59 -21.37
CA GLY A 758 -25.98 -26.02 -20.49
C GLY A 758 -25.58 -25.94 -19.02
N ALA A 759 -26.53 -25.54 -18.19
CA ALA A 759 -26.39 -25.51 -16.74
C ALA A 759 -26.61 -26.90 -16.14
N VAL A 760 -25.71 -27.37 -15.28
CA VAL A 760 -25.82 -28.70 -14.65
C VAL A 760 -27.07 -28.76 -13.78
N THR A 761 -27.78 -29.88 -13.83
CA THR A 761 -28.94 -30.18 -12.98
C THR A 761 -28.83 -31.60 -12.46
N SER A 762 -28.80 -31.76 -11.14
CA SER A 762 -28.76 -33.06 -10.47
C SER A 762 -30.16 -33.64 -10.24
N HIS A 763 -30.28 -34.97 -10.30
CA HIS A 763 -31.52 -35.71 -10.06
C HIS A 763 -31.41 -36.61 -8.83
N ALA A 764 -32.56 -36.99 -8.27
CA ALA A 764 -32.64 -37.80 -7.06
C ALA A 764 -32.07 -39.23 -7.22
N ASP A 765 -31.94 -39.72 -8.46
CA ASP A 765 -31.33 -41.00 -8.79
C ASP A 765 -29.79 -40.92 -8.91
N GLY A 766 -29.20 -39.75 -8.66
CA GLY A 766 -27.77 -39.49 -8.78
C GLY A 766 -27.31 -39.16 -10.20
N SER A 767 -28.22 -39.11 -11.18
CA SER A 767 -27.88 -38.72 -12.55
C SER A 767 -27.79 -37.20 -12.71
N PHE A 768 -27.04 -36.77 -13.73
CA PHE A 768 -26.88 -35.36 -14.10
C PHE A 768 -27.36 -35.11 -15.52
N THR A 769 -28.04 -33.99 -15.71
CA THR A 769 -28.47 -33.49 -17.03
C THR A 769 -28.10 -32.02 -17.17
N VAL A 770 -28.36 -31.43 -18.34
CA VAL A 770 -28.21 -30.00 -18.54
C VAL A 770 -29.55 -29.32 -18.79
N GLY A 771 -29.70 -28.13 -18.20
CA GLY A 771 -30.81 -27.22 -18.41
C GLY A 771 -30.35 -25.88 -19.02
N ALA A 772 -31.28 -24.94 -19.09
CA ALA A 772 -31.03 -23.61 -19.64
C ALA A 772 -30.04 -22.80 -18.78
N ILE A 773 -29.06 -22.20 -19.45
CA ILE A 773 -28.11 -21.24 -18.88
C ILE A 773 -28.85 -19.91 -18.61
N PRO A 774 -28.77 -19.35 -17.39
CA PRO A 774 -29.38 -18.06 -17.07
C PRO A 774 -28.96 -16.96 -18.06
N GLY A 775 -29.94 -16.29 -18.66
CA GLY A 775 -29.72 -15.19 -19.61
C GLY A 775 -29.36 -15.60 -21.04
N ILE A 776 -28.98 -16.86 -21.30
CA ILE A 776 -28.61 -17.35 -22.65
C ILE A 776 -29.65 -18.34 -23.20
N GLY A 777 -30.19 -19.24 -22.36
CA GLY A 777 -31.11 -20.29 -22.77
C GLY A 777 -30.45 -21.68 -22.87
N GLY A 778 -31.01 -22.57 -23.67
CA GLY A 778 -30.56 -23.96 -23.84
C GLY A 778 -31.51 -25.00 -23.23
N PRO A 779 -31.10 -26.28 -23.13
CA PRO A 779 -29.77 -26.82 -23.46
C PRO A 779 -29.47 -26.81 -24.97
N PHE A 780 -28.20 -26.96 -25.32
CA PHE A 780 -27.74 -26.91 -26.72
C PHE A 780 -26.99 -28.19 -27.11
N ASP A 781 -27.26 -28.72 -28.30
CA ASP A 781 -26.63 -29.95 -28.82
C ASP A 781 -25.26 -29.69 -29.48
N THR A 782 -25.02 -28.47 -29.93
CA THR A 782 -23.83 -28.10 -30.72
C THR A 782 -23.22 -26.79 -30.22
N ALA A 783 -21.93 -26.61 -30.46
CA ALA A 783 -21.26 -25.34 -30.18
C ALA A 783 -21.86 -24.18 -30.99
N ALA A 784 -22.28 -24.42 -32.24
CA ALA A 784 -22.91 -23.42 -33.10
C ALA A 784 -24.21 -22.87 -32.50
N SER A 785 -25.13 -23.76 -32.09
CA SER A 785 -26.41 -23.33 -31.50
C SER A 785 -26.22 -22.59 -30.16
N PHE A 786 -25.17 -22.92 -29.39
CA PHE A 786 -24.80 -22.15 -28.20
C PHE A 786 -24.27 -20.76 -28.56
N ILE A 787 -23.35 -20.65 -29.52
CA ILE A 787 -22.74 -19.38 -29.93
C ILE A 787 -23.79 -18.44 -30.55
N GLU A 788 -24.72 -18.96 -31.35
CA GLU A 788 -25.85 -18.19 -31.88
C GLU A 788 -26.72 -17.60 -30.76
N ALA A 789 -27.07 -18.42 -29.76
CA ALA A 789 -27.84 -17.96 -28.60
C ALA A 789 -27.05 -16.91 -27.80
N TRP A 790 -25.76 -17.16 -27.53
CA TRP A 790 -24.86 -16.22 -26.86
C TRP A 790 -24.75 -14.89 -27.60
N ALA A 791 -24.59 -14.91 -28.92
CA ALA A 791 -24.48 -13.72 -29.76
C ALA A 791 -25.77 -12.89 -29.79
N SER A 792 -26.93 -13.52 -29.63
CA SER A 792 -28.23 -12.84 -29.63
C SER A 792 -28.48 -12.01 -28.37
N VAL A 793 -27.87 -12.38 -27.24
CA VAL A 793 -28.11 -11.76 -25.94
C VAL A 793 -26.96 -10.85 -25.48
N LEU A 794 -25.73 -11.12 -25.94
CA LEU A 794 -24.57 -10.41 -25.43
C LEU A 794 -24.39 -9.04 -26.10
N LYS A 795 -24.28 -8.00 -25.28
CA LYS A 795 -23.89 -6.66 -25.70
C LYS A 795 -22.55 -6.33 -25.07
N PHE A 796 -21.70 -5.66 -25.83
CA PHE A 796 -20.47 -5.12 -25.28
C PHE A 796 -20.83 -4.16 -24.13
N PRO A 797 -20.22 -4.28 -22.93
CA PRO A 797 -20.68 -3.58 -21.71
C PRO A 797 -20.58 -2.06 -21.79
N TYR A 798 -19.77 -1.54 -22.70
CA TYR A 798 -19.52 -0.12 -22.85
C TYR A 798 -20.20 0.46 -24.09
N ASP A 799 -20.84 1.62 -23.91
CA ASP A 799 -21.44 2.36 -25.03
C ASP A 799 -20.38 3.05 -25.91
N GLU A 800 -20.81 3.47 -27.10
CA GLU A 800 -19.96 4.18 -28.06
C GLU A 800 -19.37 5.47 -27.47
N SER A 801 -20.11 6.17 -26.61
CA SER A 801 -19.62 7.40 -25.97
C SER A 801 -18.42 7.13 -25.06
N TYR A 802 -18.46 6.02 -24.30
CA TYR A 802 -17.38 5.58 -23.44
C TYR A 802 -16.16 5.17 -24.26
N LEU A 803 -16.34 4.43 -25.35
CA LEU A 803 -15.24 4.01 -26.20
C LEU A 803 -14.58 5.22 -26.88
N ARG A 804 -15.34 6.14 -27.47
CA ARG A 804 -14.82 7.36 -28.10
C ARG A 804 -14.07 8.28 -27.14
N ARG A 805 -14.43 8.25 -25.86
CA ARG A 805 -13.71 8.97 -24.80
C ARG A 805 -12.38 8.31 -24.42
N ASN A 806 -12.30 6.98 -24.46
CA ASN A 806 -11.20 6.20 -23.88
C ASN A 806 -10.17 5.66 -24.87
N LEU A 807 -10.47 5.67 -26.17
CA LEU A 807 -9.56 5.17 -27.19
C LEU A 807 -9.09 6.28 -28.14
N PRO A 808 -7.87 6.20 -28.67
CA PRO A 808 -7.38 7.16 -29.65
C PRO A 808 -8.27 7.25 -30.89
N ALA A 809 -8.44 8.47 -31.42
CA ALA A 809 -9.25 8.72 -32.61
C ALA A 809 -8.79 7.94 -33.86
N SER A 810 -7.51 7.53 -33.91
CA SER A 810 -6.94 6.75 -35.01
C SER A 810 -7.44 5.31 -35.09
N VAL A 811 -7.92 4.73 -33.97
CA VAL A 811 -8.29 3.31 -33.88
C VAL A 811 -9.74 3.09 -33.42
N ILE A 812 -10.41 4.15 -32.96
CA ILE A 812 -11.75 4.06 -32.36
C ILE A 812 -12.81 3.54 -33.32
N ASP A 813 -12.86 4.01 -34.57
CA ASP A 813 -13.91 3.60 -35.51
C ASP A 813 -13.76 2.12 -35.89
N GLU A 814 -12.51 1.64 -35.97
CA GLU A 814 -12.22 0.22 -36.18
C GLU A 814 -12.65 -0.64 -34.99
N ILE A 815 -12.37 -0.21 -33.76
CA ILE A 815 -12.76 -0.93 -32.54
C ILE A 815 -14.29 -0.93 -32.36
N LEU A 816 -14.95 0.20 -32.63
CA LEU A 816 -16.41 0.31 -32.54
C LEU A 816 -17.11 -0.63 -33.53
N GLU A 817 -16.68 -0.62 -34.79
CA GLU A 817 -17.27 -1.49 -35.79
C GLU A 817 -16.95 -2.97 -35.50
N GLY A 818 -15.72 -3.26 -35.07
CA GLY A 818 -15.31 -4.59 -34.63
C GLY A 818 -16.17 -5.12 -33.49
N ASN A 819 -16.36 -4.33 -32.43
CA ASN A 819 -17.19 -4.71 -31.27
C ASN A 819 -18.64 -4.98 -31.68
N LYS A 820 -19.20 -4.10 -32.51
CA LYS A 820 -20.59 -4.19 -32.95
C LYS A 820 -20.84 -5.44 -33.80
N GLN A 821 -19.93 -5.77 -34.72
CA GLN A 821 -20.08 -6.90 -35.63
C GLN A 821 -19.66 -8.25 -35.03
N PHE A 822 -18.84 -8.25 -33.98
CA PHE A 822 -18.20 -9.46 -33.47
C PHE A 822 -19.20 -10.58 -33.12
N PRO A 823 -20.28 -10.35 -32.34
CA PRO A 823 -21.21 -11.43 -31.99
C PRO A 823 -21.87 -12.09 -33.21
N SER A 824 -22.40 -11.28 -34.15
CA SER A 824 -23.13 -11.81 -35.30
C SER A 824 -22.22 -12.57 -36.26
N ARG A 825 -21.03 -12.05 -36.55
CA ARG A 825 -20.06 -12.71 -37.43
C ARG A 825 -19.45 -13.97 -36.80
N LEU A 826 -19.27 -14.00 -35.48
CA LEU A 826 -18.86 -15.21 -34.78
C LEU A 826 -19.93 -16.30 -34.84
N ALA A 827 -21.21 -15.92 -34.72
CA ALA A 827 -22.32 -16.85 -34.92
C ALA A 827 -22.32 -17.43 -36.34
N GLU A 828 -22.20 -16.60 -37.38
CA GLU A 828 -22.09 -17.05 -38.78
C GLU A 828 -20.91 -18.01 -38.98
N LEU A 829 -19.76 -17.71 -38.38
CA LEU A 829 -18.58 -18.56 -38.43
C LEU A 829 -18.86 -19.92 -37.77
N ALA A 830 -19.54 -19.95 -36.63
CA ALA A 830 -19.88 -21.18 -35.93
C ALA A 830 -20.92 -22.02 -36.70
N SER A 831 -21.93 -21.38 -37.30
CA SER A 831 -22.95 -22.03 -38.13
C SER A 831 -22.37 -22.65 -39.41
N SER A 832 -21.17 -22.23 -39.85
CA SER A 832 -20.46 -22.86 -40.98
C SER A 832 -20.10 -24.34 -40.72
N GLY A 833 -20.12 -24.77 -39.45
CA GLY A 833 -19.89 -26.15 -39.02
C GLY A 833 -18.44 -26.63 -39.09
N ARG A 834 -17.50 -25.78 -39.54
CA ARG A 834 -16.07 -26.08 -39.60
C ARG A 834 -15.40 -25.64 -38.30
N HIS A 835 -14.55 -26.49 -37.73
CA HIS A 835 -13.73 -26.19 -36.53
C HIS A 835 -14.47 -25.96 -35.21
N PHE A 836 -15.81 -26.08 -35.18
CA PHE A 836 -16.60 -26.09 -33.95
C PHE A 836 -17.17 -27.48 -33.66
N THR A 837 -17.14 -27.87 -32.40
CA THR A 837 -17.59 -29.17 -31.92
C THR A 837 -19.08 -29.37 -32.21
N GLN A 838 -19.36 -30.37 -33.04
CA GLN A 838 -20.71 -30.69 -33.52
C GLN A 838 -21.49 -31.61 -32.57
N LYS A 839 -20.80 -32.35 -31.69
CA LYS A 839 -21.40 -33.28 -30.74
C LYS A 839 -20.56 -33.37 -29.47
N GLY A 840 -21.23 -33.54 -28.34
CA GLY A 840 -20.61 -33.80 -27.05
C GLY A 840 -19.88 -35.16 -26.98
N PRO A 841 -19.33 -35.50 -25.81
CA PRO A 841 -19.55 -34.82 -24.54
C PRO A 841 -18.70 -33.54 -24.39
N PHE A 842 -19.27 -32.56 -23.70
CA PHE A 842 -18.73 -31.22 -23.49
C PHE A 842 -18.24 -31.05 -22.04
N PRO A 843 -17.13 -30.35 -21.78
CA PRO A 843 -16.56 -30.20 -20.44
C PRO A 843 -17.21 -29.09 -19.63
N ILE A 844 -17.04 -29.17 -18.30
CA ILE A 844 -17.27 -28.03 -17.42
C ILE A 844 -16.12 -27.03 -17.56
N ARG A 845 -16.45 -25.74 -17.74
CA ARG A 845 -15.49 -24.64 -17.66
C ARG A 845 -15.74 -23.82 -16.40
N HIS A 846 -14.68 -23.57 -15.63
CA HIS A 846 -14.71 -22.63 -14.52
C HIS A 846 -14.59 -21.19 -15.06
N ALA A 847 -15.56 -20.32 -14.80
CA ALA A 847 -15.62 -18.99 -15.40
C ALA A 847 -14.57 -18.00 -14.85
N ASP A 848 -14.14 -18.20 -13.60
CA ASP A 848 -13.26 -17.29 -12.86
C ASP A 848 -12.08 -18.01 -12.17
N LEU A 849 -11.30 -18.78 -12.92
CA LEU A 849 -10.23 -19.64 -12.36
C LEU A 849 -8.94 -18.85 -12.03
N PHE A 850 -9.05 -17.86 -11.13
CA PHE A 850 -7.94 -17.05 -10.61
C PHE A 850 -7.32 -17.64 -9.33
N HIS A 851 -6.15 -17.15 -8.95
CA HIS A 851 -5.45 -17.51 -7.71
C HIS A 851 -6.27 -17.33 -6.42
N SER A 852 -7.25 -16.43 -6.42
CA SER A 852 -8.16 -16.22 -5.29
C SER A 852 -9.15 -17.36 -5.07
N ASN A 853 -9.43 -18.14 -6.11
CA ASN A 853 -10.41 -19.22 -6.11
C ASN A 853 -9.74 -20.60 -6.01
N VAL A 854 -8.42 -20.65 -5.84
CA VAL A 854 -7.64 -21.88 -5.67
C VAL A 854 -7.05 -21.92 -4.27
N ILE A 855 -7.47 -22.88 -3.45
CA ILE A 855 -6.93 -23.13 -2.11
C ILE A 855 -5.67 -23.99 -2.22
N VAL A 856 -4.60 -23.55 -1.56
CA VAL A 856 -3.29 -24.20 -1.62
C VAL A 856 -2.67 -24.40 -0.23
N THR A 857 -1.77 -25.39 -0.15
CA THR A 857 -0.88 -25.56 1.01
C THR A 857 0.17 -24.43 1.07
N LYS A 858 0.94 -24.38 2.17
CA LYS A 858 2.09 -23.45 2.30
C LYS A 858 3.14 -23.59 1.18
N THR A 859 3.21 -24.77 0.54
CA THR A 859 4.11 -25.09 -0.57
C THR A 859 3.45 -24.95 -1.95
N TYR A 860 2.26 -24.36 -2.02
CA TYR A 860 1.47 -24.17 -3.24
C TYR A 860 1.01 -25.47 -3.92
N ASN A 861 0.72 -26.54 -3.16
CA ASN A 861 -0.03 -27.67 -3.71
C ASN A 861 -1.52 -27.32 -3.70
N VAL A 862 -2.21 -27.52 -4.82
CA VAL A 862 -3.68 -27.34 -4.91
C VAL A 862 -4.39 -28.33 -4.00
N LEU A 863 -5.19 -27.80 -3.07
CA LEU A 863 -6.09 -28.56 -2.19
C LEU A 863 -7.53 -28.55 -2.73
N GLY A 864 -7.96 -27.44 -3.33
CA GLY A 864 -9.25 -27.38 -3.99
C GLY A 864 -9.54 -26.05 -4.68
N VAL A 865 -10.55 -26.08 -5.54
CA VAL A 865 -11.08 -24.94 -6.29
C VAL A 865 -12.46 -24.61 -5.75
N ILE A 866 -12.68 -23.32 -5.47
CA ILE A 866 -13.89 -22.78 -4.86
C ILE A 866 -14.52 -21.74 -5.79
N ASP A 867 -15.74 -21.29 -5.47
CA ASP A 867 -16.48 -20.28 -6.23
C ASP A 867 -16.85 -20.72 -7.66
N TRP A 868 -17.73 -21.72 -7.73
CA TRP A 868 -18.16 -22.32 -9.01
C TRP A 868 -19.33 -21.57 -9.65
N GLU A 869 -19.70 -20.40 -9.15
CA GLU A 869 -20.79 -19.59 -9.70
C GLU A 869 -20.49 -19.25 -11.18
N GLY A 870 -21.49 -19.44 -12.06
CA GLY A 870 -21.34 -19.20 -13.49
C GLY A 870 -20.55 -20.27 -14.27
N SER A 871 -20.19 -21.39 -13.62
CA SER A 871 -19.57 -22.53 -14.29
C SER A 871 -20.63 -23.41 -14.97
N TYR A 872 -20.44 -23.71 -16.25
CA TYR A 872 -21.40 -24.44 -17.08
C TYR A 872 -20.69 -25.49 -17.93
N VAL A 873 -21.48 -26.41 -18.49
CA VAL A 873 -21.02 -27.27 -19.58
C VAL A 873 -20.93 -26.43 -20.84
N LEU A 874 -19.75 -26.28 -21.43
CA LEU A 874 -19.47 -25.38 -22.55
C LEU A 874 -18.73 -26.10 -23.70
N PRO A 875 -18.74 -25.54 -24.93
CA PRO A 875 -17.91 -26.02 -26.03
C PRO A 875 -16.43 -26.14 -25.68
N TRP A 876 -15.73 -27.12 -26.28
CA TRP A 876 -14.28 -27.27 -26.13
C TRP A 876 -13.52 -26.03 -26.62
N GLU A 877 -14.05 -25.33 -27.61
CA GLU A 877 -13.51 -24.11 -28.19
C GLU A 877 -13.53 -22.92 -27.24
N LEU A 878 -14.18 -23.05 -26.08
CA LEU A 878 -14.20 -22.04 -25.01
C LEU A 878 -13.39 -22.45 -23.78
N VAL A 879 -12.70 -23.58 -23.83
CA VAL A 879 -11.79 -24.02 -22.76
C VAL A 879 -10.45 -23.30 -22.93
N ASP A 880 -10.13 -22.48 -21.95
CA ASP A 880 -8.90 -21.68 -21.88
C ASP A 880 -7.97 -22.17 -20.76
N THR A 881 -6.73 -21.68 -20.75
CA THR A 881 -5.85 -21.84 -19.58
C THR A 881 -6.43 -21.10 -18.37
N PRO A 882 -6.07 -21.49 -17.13
CA PRO A 882 -6.47 -20.73 -15.94
C PRO A 882 -6.24 -19.22 -16.11
N CYS A 883 -7.13 -18.39 -15.58
CA CYS A 883 -7.18 -16.96 -15.90
C CYS A 883 -5.88 -16.20 -15.57
N PHE A 884 -5.11 -16.72 -14.61
CA PHE A 884 -3.81 -16.16 -14.23
C PHE A 884 -2.64 -16.50 -15.19
N LEU A 885 -2.85 -17.42 -16.13
CA LEU A 885 -1.96 -17.71 -17.26
C LEU A 885 -2.50 -17.12 -18.56
N SER A 886 -3.70 -16.53 -18.54
CA SER A 886 -4.34 -15.99 -19.73
C SER A 886 -3.54 -14.83 -20.30
N THR A 887 -3.30 -14.88 -21.60
CA THR A 887 -2.64 -13.84 -22.37
C THR A 887 -3.67 -13.14 -23.26
N VAL A 888 -3.47 -11.84 -23.54
CA VAL A 888 -4.30 -11.14 -24.52
C VAL A 888 -3.86 -11.61 -25.91
N PRO A 889 -4.78 -12.14 -26.74
CA PRO A 889 -4.41 -12.55 -28.10
C PRO A 889 -3.80 -11.38 -28.87
N ARG A 890 -2.67 -11.61 -29.54
CA ARG A 890 -2.00 -10.61 -30.40
C ARG A 890 -2.96 -9.89 -31.35
N LEU A 891 -3.96 -10.61 -31.85
CA LEU A 891 -4.98 -10.09 -32.78
C LEU A 891 -5.83 -8.95 -32.19
N LEU A 892 -5.86 -8.81 -30.85
CA LEU A 892 -6.58 -7.75 -30.14
C LEU A 892 -5.71 -6.55 -29.79
N ASN A 893 -4.40 -6.62 -30.05
CA ASN A 893 -3.40 -5.63 -29.67
C ASN A 893 -2.89 -4.83 -30.88
N LEU A 894 -2.11 -3.78 -30.61
CA LEU A 894 -1.51 -2.94 -31.66
C LEU A 894 -0.33 -3.67 -32.32
N PRO A 895 -0.16 -3.59 -33.67
CA PRO A 895 0.95 -4.25 -34.35
C PRO A 895 2.33 -3.80 -33.85
N GLU A 896 2.47 -2.55 -33.41
CA GLU A 896 3.74 -2.02 -32.92
C GLU A 896 4.19 -2.62 -31.58
N GLN A 897 3.33 -3.39 -30.90
CA GLN A 897 3.67 -4.08 -29.65
C GLN A 897 4.40 -5.40 -29.88
N TYR A 898 4.60 -5.81 -31.13
CA TYR A 898 5.22 -7.08 -31.52
C TYR A 898 6.38 -6.84 -32.49
N ASP A 899 7.39 -7.71 -32.44
CA ASP A 899 8.49 -7.70 -33.40
C ASP A 899 8.09 -8.29 -34.77
N GLU A 900 9.02 -8.28 -35.74
CA GLU A 900 8.82 -8.86 -37.07
C GLU A 900 8.56 -10.37 -37.03
N GLY A 901 9.04 -11.07 -36.00
CA GLY A 901 8.78 -12.48 -35.74
C GLY A 901 7.43 -12.75 -35.08
N GLY A 902 6.72 -11.70 -34.64
CA GLY A 902 5.44 -11.78 -33.95
C GLY A 902 5.51 -12.01 -32.45
N TRP A 903 6.68 -11.85 -31.84
CA TRP A 903 6.88 -11.91 -30.39
C TRP A 903 6.55 -10.57 -29.73
N PRO A 904 5.95 -10.57 -28.53
CA PRO A 904 5.74 -9.34 -27.78
C PRO A 904 7.08 -8.61 -27.53
N LEU A 905 7.08 -7.29 -27.65
CA LEU A 905 8.22 -6.45 -27.27
C LEU A 905 8.34 -6.32 -25.73
N ASP A 906 7.21 -6.48 -25.02
CA ASP A 906 7.17 -6.52 -23.56
C ASP A 906 7.71 -7.85 -23.02
N GLN A 907 8.77 -7.78 -22.21
CA GLN A 907 9.43 -8.93 -21.60
C GLN A 907 8.50 -9.71 -20.65
N ASP A 908 7.53 -9.06 -20.01
CA ASP A 908 6.59 -9.74 -19.13
C ASP A 908 5.54 -10.53 -19.92
N GLU A 909 5.13 -10.03 -21.09
CA GLU A 909 4.25 -10.76 -22.02
C GLU A 909 4.97 -11.98 -22.62
N VAL A 910 6.26 -11.86 -22.97
CA VAL A 910 7.10 -13.00 -23.38
C VAL A 910 7.15 -14.07 -22.28
N GLY A 911 7.34 -13.67 -21.02
CA GLY A 911 7.35 -14.59 -19.88
C GLY A 911 6.03 -15.33 -19.68
N ARG A 912 4.89 -14.64 -19.84
CA ARG A 912 3.56 -15.25 -19.74
C ARG A 912 3.29 -16.25 -20.86
N TRP A 913 3.68 -15.93 -22.10
CA TRP A 913 3.55 -16.86 -23.23
C TRP A 913 4.33 -18.16 -22.97
N ALA A 914 5.55 -18.04 -22.42
CA ALA A 914 6.37 -19.19 -22.05
C ALA A 914 5.75 -20.02 -20.91
N ASP A 915 5.17 -19.38 -19.89
CA ASP A 915 4.47 -20.06 -18.80
C ASP A 915 3.19 -20.77 -19.29
N GLU A 916 2.47 -20.18 -20.26
CA GLU A 916 1.28 -20.76 -20.89
C GLU A 916 1.61 -22.02 -21.70
N GLU A 917 2.69 -21.99 -22.50
CA GLU A 917 3.20 -23.18 -23.21
C GLU A 917 3.69 -24.27 -22.25
N ALA A 918 4.41 -23.88 -21.19
CA ALA A 918 4.87 -24.81 -20.17
C ALA A 918 3.69 -25.48 -19.46
N TYR A 919 2.62 -24.74 -19.17
CA TYR A 919 1.41 -25.27 -18.56
C TYR A 919 0.69 -26.26 -19.47
N ALA A 920 0.54 -25.98 -20.77
CA ALA A 920 -0.06 -26.92 -21.72
C ALA A 920 0.70 -28.26 -21.75
N LYS A 921 2.04 -28.21 -21.65
CA LYS A 921 2.85 -29.43 -21.50
C LYS A 921 2.59 -30.16 -20.18
N MET A 922 2.49 -29.45 -19.07
CA MET A 922 2.15 -30.05 -17.77
C MET A 922 0.76 -30.70 -17.77
N VAL A 923 -0.21 -30.12 -18.48
CA VAL A 923 -1.53 -30.72 -18.68
C VAL A 923 -1.43 -32.02 -19.48
N ARG A 924 -0.63 -32.04 -20.55
CA ARG A 924 -0.37 -33.27 -21.30
C ARG A 924 0.23 -34.36 -20.42
N ASP A 925 1.24 -34.02 -19.61
CA ASP A 925 1.87 -34.95 -18.68
C ASP A 925 0.85 -35.45 -17.63
N ALA A 926 -0.04 -34.57 -17.15
CA ALA A 926 -1.11 -34.94 -16.22
C ALA A 926 -2.15 -35.87 -16.86
N GLU A 927 -2.58 -35.63 -18.10
CA GLU A 927 -3.49 -36.52 -18.84
C GLU A 927 -2.84 -37.88 -19.09
N GLN A 928 -1.54 -37.93 -19.40
CA GLN A 928 -0.80 -39.19 -19.54
C GLN A 928 -0.78 -39.98 -18.23
N ASN A 929 -0.48 -39.31 -17.11
CA ASN A 929 -0.45 -39.94 -15.79
C ASN A 929 -1.84 -40.41 -15.34
N ALA A 930 -2.91 -39.72 -15.73
CA ALA A 930 -4.29 -40.08 -15.43
C ALA A 930 -4.89 -41.10 -16.42
N HIS A 931 -4.16 -41.48 -17.49
CA HIS A 931 -4.68 -42.26 -18.61
C HIS A 931 -5.96 -41.66 -19.23
N ALA A 932 -6.00 -40.32 -19.35
CA ALA A 932 -7.10 -39.57 -19.95
C ALA A 932 -7.00 -39.56 -21.50
N ASP A 933 -8.00 -38.97 -22.16
CA ASP A 933 -8.16 -39.01 -23.62
C ASP A 933 -7.39 -37.91 -24.39
N HIS A 934 -6.49 -37.19 -23.71
CA HIS A 934 -5.65 -36.10 -24.24
C HIS A 934 -6.38 -34.87 -24.80
N ARG A 935 -7.71 -34.83 -24.68
CA ARG A 935 -8.52 -33.79 -25.32
C ARG A 935 -8.26 -32.40 -24.74
N LEU A 936 -7.96 -32.29 -23.44
CA LEU A 936 -7.66 -31.00 -22.82
C LEU A 936 -6.30 -30.48 -23.28
N SER A 937 -5.24 -31.30 -23.28
CA SER A 937 -3.93 -30.83 -23.74
C SER A 937 -3.88 -30.57 -25.24
N GLU A 938 -4.67 -31.27 -26.05
CA GLU A 938 -4.83 -30.94 -27.47
C GLU A 938 -5.50 -29.58 -27.66
N THR A 939 -6.58 -29.33 -26.90
CA THR A 939 -7.28 -28.03 -26.93
C THR A 939 -6.37 -26.88 -26.49
N LEU A 940 -5.62 -27.07 -25.40
CA LEU A 940 -4.71 -26.04 -24.87
C LEU A 940 -3.42 -25.89 -25.70
N ALA A 941 -3.02 -26.90 -26.49
CA ALA A 941 -1.88 -26.79 -27.40
C ALA A 941 -2.24 -26.06 -28.70
N ASP A 942 -3.52 -26.00 -29.06
CA ASP A 942 -3.99 -25.24 -30.23
C ASP A 942 -4.04 -23.74 -29.91
N GLN A 943 -3.08 -23.00 -30.48
CA GLN A 943 -2.99 -21.54 -30.30
C GLN A 943 -4.23 -20.81 -30.83
N ASP A 944 -4.85 -21.28 -31.91
CA ASP A 944 -6.02 -20.63 -32.49
C ASP A 944 -7.26 -20.86 -31.63
N ALA A 945 -7.44 -22.09 -31.12
CA ALA A 945 -8.50 -22.40 -30.17
C ALA A 945 -8.37 -21.53 -28.90
N ARG A 946 -7.16 -21.41 -28.34
CA ARG A 946 -6.88 -20.52 -27.21
C ARG A 946 -7.16 -19.05 -27.54
N ASN A 947 -6.69 -18.56 -28.68
CA ASN A 947 -6.94 -17.18 -29.09
C ASN A 947 -8.43 -16.91 -29.27
N LEU A 948 -9.20 -17.86 -29.81
CA LEU A 948 -10.64 -17.75 -29.98
C LEU A 948 -11.36 -17.74 -28.62
N ALA A 949 -11.05 -18.68 -27.73
CA ALA A 949 -11.58 -18.75 -26.37
C ALA A 949 -11.31 -17.45 -25.59
N SER A 950 -10.05 -17.00 -25.57
CA SER A 950 -9.64 -15.74 -24.93
C SER A 950 -10.32 -14.54 -25.54
N THR A 951 -10.49 -14.48 -26.87
CA THR A 951 -11.22 -13.38 -27.52
C THR A 951 -12.66 -13.32 -27.06
N ILE A 952 -13.36 -14.46 -27.02
CA ILE A 952 -14.77 -14.54 -26.57
C ILE A 952 -14.88 -14.18 -25.07
N HIS A 953 -13.95 -14.67 -24.25
CA HIS A 953 -13.89 -14.37 -22.82
C HIS A 953 -13.62 -12.89 -22.54
N LEU A 954 -12.63 -12.28 -23.20
CA LEU A 954 -12.31 -10.87 -23.04
C LEU A 954 -13.44 -9.97 -23.54
N TYR A 955 -14.12 -10.37 -24.63
CA TYR A 955 -15.30 -9.65 -25.13
C TYR A 955 -16.44 -9.66 -24.11
N SER A 956 -16.73 -10.80 -23.48
CA SER A 956 -17.78 -10.91 -22.45
C SER A 956 -17.44 -10.16 -21.17
N GLN A 957 -16.15 -9.97 -20.86
CA GLN A 957 -15.67 -9.08 -19.79
C GLN A 957 -15.64 -7.60 -20.18
N GLY A 958 -15.95 -7.25 -21.43
CA GLY A 958 -15.92 -5.89 -21.94
C GLY A 958 -14.52 -5.30 -22.14
N LYS A 959 -13.49 -6.13 -22.25
CA LYS A 959 -12.13 -5.64 -22.53
C LYS A 959 -12.09 -4.99 -23.90
N MET A 960 -11.40 -3.86 -24.02
CA MET A 960 -11.23 -3.17 -25.31
C MET A 960 -10.18 -3.91 -26.14
N GLY A 961 -10.44 -4.09 -27.44
CA GLY A 961 -9.51 -4.76 -28.35
C GLY A 961 -9.97 -4.72 -29.80
N PHE A 962 -9.11 -5.17 -30.71
CA PHE A 962 -9.39 -5.21 -32.16
C PHE A 962 -10.19 -6.46 -32.59
N TYR A 963 -11.40 -6.63 -32.05
CA TYR A 963 -12.24 -7.82 -32.30
C TYR A 963 -12.57 -8.05 -33.79
N GLY A 964 -12.72 -6.97 -34.57
CA GLY A 964 -12.93 -7.07 -36.02
C GLY A 964 -11.72 -7.69 -36.75
N ARG A 965 -10.48 -7.40 -36.31
CA ARG A 965 -9.26 -8.00 -36.86
C ARG A 965 -9.15 -9.46 -36.49
N ALA A 966 -9.41 -9.80 -35.23
CA ALA A 966 -9.41 -11.18 -34.75
C ALA A 966 -10.40 -12.02 -35.55
N LEU A 967 -11.61 -11.53 -35.76
CA LEU A 967 -12.63 -12.25 -36.51
C LEU A 967 -12.29 -12.38 -38.00
N ALA A 968 -11.77 -11.33 -38.64
CA ALA A 968 -11.29 -11.41 -40.02
C ALA A 968 -10.15 -12.43 -40.19
N TYR A 969 -9.31 -12.61 -39.18
CA TYR A 969 -8.29 -13.67 -39.16
C TYR A 969 -8.94 -15.06 -39.16
N PHE A 970 -9.86 -15.33 -38.22
CA PHE A 970 -10.53 -16.62 -38.11
C PHE A 970 -11.39 -16.95 -39.34
N GLU A 971 -12.10 -15.97 -39.87
CA GLU A 971 -12.86 -16.12 -41.12
C GLU A 971 -11.96 -16.49 -42.30
N ARG A 972 -10.84 -15.79 -42.51
CA ARG A 972 -9.91 -16.15 -43.61
C ARG A 972 -9.36 -17.56 -43.43
N LYS A 973 -9.04 -17.93 -42.19
CA LYS A 973 -8.47 -19.24 -41.86
C LYS A 973 -9.48 -20.37 -42.04
N TYR A 974 -10.73 -20.19 -41.62
CA TYR A 974 -11.75 -21.23 -41.61
C TYR A 974 -12.65 -21.24 -42.86
N HIS A 975 -12.73 -20.14 -43.62
CA HIS A 975 -13.40 -20.10 -44.93
C HIS A 975 -12.53 -20.54 -46.10
N ALA A 976 -11.20 -20.57 -45.96
CA ALA A 976 -10.31 -21.06 -47.02
C ALA A 976 -10.71 -22.49 -47.46
N PRO A 977 -10.83 -22.77 -48.78
CA PRO A 977 -11.07 -24.14 -49.24
C PRO A 977 -9.89 -25.01 -48.84
N SER A 978 -10.17 -26.21 -48.34
CA SER A 978 -9.17 -27.21 -47.96
C SER A 978 -8.40 -27.71 -49.18
N SER A 979 -7.40 -26.95 -49.60
CA SER A 979 -6.33 -27.42 -50.47
C SER A 979 -5.05 -27.43 -49.67
N VAL A 980 -4.64 -28.61 -49.23
CA VAL A 980 -3.31 -29.21 -49.45
C VAL A 980 -3.28 -30.50 -48.64
N SER A 981 -3.37 -31.60 -49.37
CA SER A 981 -2.84 -32.90 -48.97
C SER A 981 -1.36 -32.76 -48.66
N HIS A 982 -0.94 -33.03 -47.42
CA HIS A 982 0.45 -33.43 -47.20
C HIS A 982 0.65 -34.78 -47.89
N ALA A 983 1.36 -34.73 -49.01
CA ALA A 983 1.91 -35.88 -49.69
C ALA A 983 2.82 -36.65 -48.72
N GLN A 984 2.58 -37.96 -48.63
CA GLN A 984 3.62 -38.91 -48.26
C GLN A 984 4.76 -38.83 -49.29
N GLY A 985 5.98 -38.71 -48.78
CA GLY A 985 7.23 -38.71 -49.55
C GLY A 985 8.40 -38.49 -48.60
#